data_AF-A0A558HQG9-F1
#
_entry.id   AF-A0A558HQG9-F1
#
_cell.length_a   1.000
_cell.length_b   1.000
_cell.length_c   1.000
_cell.angle_alpha   90.00
_cell.angle_beta   90.00
_cell.angle_gamma   90.00
#
_symmetry.space_group_name_H-M   'P 1'
#
loop_
_entity.id
_entity.type
_entity.pdbx_description
1 polymer ?
#
loop_
_entity_poly.entity_id
_entity_poly.type
_entity_poly.pdbx_seq_one_letter_code
_entity_poly.pdbx_strand_id
1 'polypeptide(L)'
;MGQTLSYHYDPLLRLKQLVNQNGDHWDFHYDGGSRLVRERGFDGRTKQYRYDGAGSLESLQEGEQITQFARDPMGCLLSRQTELPGQLPLKTTFGYDPLGRLIRAANDDSETRFHFDDADNLIAESQQHQLPNGHQMSVVTRHTHDALGNRETTTLPDGQQISWLRYGSDHVLSMALDNEELLGFERDDLHREVRRHQRGRETTSQYDPVGRLIAQHSQLQQRGSPRGAGVQGVAEQGKTSAIKRRWQYADNGLLTATDDSLRGTTRYGYDALGRLRQAVSPLRAEHFAFDPAGNLVESDRQGTDGSDVTQATRWTQERPRDGLDHTPESRVRVDFPNAPKLSSAMGNLLKRYAGTHYHYDTYGNLTRRIEPNGQTWHYQYDAEHRMVEASHYAQAPAAGDDTAPLTHARYAYDSMGRRIWKQMTQQGNAPELIVFTWDGDLLQSEERYQGHLPDMAHASLLELDVEDPSRSYSVPIAQRQHTLGYLANVIPLRRVSYLFEANSFIPAAKLETRFEAVEQQTGTGQSGYTGYQPLMAELYDIQIDHLGTPLEVADSDGNLVWVGQYRAWGQLERAKDGNGERASTDNPLRFQGQYHDEETGLHYNRFRYYDPAVGRFTTQDPIGLMGGENLYQYAPNPTGWVDPLGLSKCDCPRANAYSTAYEMKLETTSYPGVSRGRHFQEANESLLRDIEADSNFSRSMQDLGVNIERTPTGLAPRRPPSNWTWHHELNEGVMRLVPRTQHTPGSKYWKVLHPEGYGGYSKWGK
;
A
#
# COMPACT_ATOMS: atom_id res chain seq x y z
N MET A 1 -21.75 -22.66 14.93
CA MET A 1 -20.73 -23.72 15.01
C MET A 1 -19.92 -23.65 13.72
N GLY A 2 -18.58 -23.57 13.79
CA GLY A 2 -17.72 -23.54 12.59
C GLY A 2 -16.79 -22.32 12.43
N GLN A 3 -16.26 -21.75 13.51
CA GLN A 3 -15.29 -20.63 13.46
C GLN A 3 -14.20 -20.80 14.53
N THR A 4 -13.72 -22.02 14.73
CA THR A 4 -12.71 -22.32 15.75
C THR A 4 -11.34 -22.38 15.11
N LEU A 5 -10.42 -21.54 15.59
CA LEU A 5 -8.99 -21.65 15.34
C LEU A 5 -8.38 -22.43 16.52
N SER A 6 -7.68 -23.53 16.25
CA SER A 6 -7.11 -24.38 17.29
C SER A 6 -5.59 -24.39 17.25
N TYR A 7 -4.96 -24.24 18.40
CA TYR A 7 -3.51 -24.27 18.57
C TYR A 7 -3.13 -25.51 19.36
N HIS A 8 -2.23 -26.33 18.79
CA HIS A 8 -1.71 -27.52 19.44
C HIS A 8 -0.23 -27.34 19.72
N TYR A 9 0.19 -27.64 20.94
CA TYR A 9 1.55 -27.45 21.41
C TYR A 9 2.22 -28.80 21.69
N ASP A 10 3.54 -28.85 21.54
CA ASP A 10 4.34 -29.99 22.01
C ASP A 10 4.58 -29.91 23.53
N PRO A 11 5.20 -30.93 24.17
CA PRO A 11 5.50 -30.90 25.61
C PRO A 11 6.44 -29.77 26.07
N LEU A 12 7.13 -29.09 25.13
CA LEU A 12 7.97 -27.92 25.39
C LEU A 12 7.21 -26.60 25.17
N LEU A 13 5.88 -26.66 24.99
CA LEU A 13 4.99 -25.53 24.73
C LEU A 13 5.30 -24.77 23.43
N ARG A 14 5.92 -25.44 22.46
CA ARG A 14 6.13 -24.88 21.11
C ARG A 14 4.93 -25.21 20.23
N LEU A 15 4.50 -24.26 19.40
CA LEU A 15 3.35 -24.45 18.51
C LEU A 15 3.66 -25.56 17.51
N LYS A 16 3.02 -26.71 17.64
CA LYS A 16 3.21 -27.88 16.77
C LYS A 16 2.26 -27.88 15.58
N GLN A 17 1.03 -27.41 15.79
CA GLN A 17 0.02 -27.39 14.74
C GLN A 17 -0.97 -26.26 14.96
N LEU A 18 -1.33 -25.57 13.88
CA LEU A 18 -2.43 -24.62 13.82
C LEU A 18 -3.53 -25.23 12.95
N VAL A 19 -4.77 -25.28 13.43
CA VAL A 19 -5.93 -25.77 12.67
C VAL A 19 -6.89 -24.61 12.42
N ASN A 20 -7.08 -24.25 11.16
CA ASN A 20 -7.94 -23.14 10.76
C ASN A 20 -9.44 -23.49 10.90
N GLN A 21 -10.29 -22.52 10.62
CA GLN A 21 -11.74 -22.62 10.75
C GLN A 21 -12.36 -23.60 9.73
N ASN A 22 -11.65 -23.93 8.66
CA ASN A 22 -12.02 -24.96 7.68
C ASN A 22 -11.56 -26.38 8.10
N GLY A 23 -10.75 -26.50 9.16
CA GLY A 23 -10.16 -27.75 9.62
C GLY A 23 -8.85 -28.12 8.91
N ASP A 24 -8.30 -27.24 8.08
CA ASP A 24 -6.98 -27.43 7.48
C ASP A 24 -5.89 -27.20 8.53
N HIS A 25 -4.77 -27.89 8.41
CA HIS A 25 -3.66 -27.83 9.37
C HIS A 25 -2.44 -27.14 8.76
N TRP A 26 -1.75 -26.37 9.59
CA TRP A 26 -0.39 -25.92 9.39
C TRP A 26 0.48 -26.61 10.43
N ASP A 27 1.46 -27.39 10.00
CA ASP A 27 2.32 -28.18 10.88
C ASP A 27 3.70 -27.53 11.04
N PHE A 28 4.24 -27.56 12.25
CA PHE A 28 5.54 -27.00 12.59
C PHE A 28 6.45 -28.06 13.22
N HIS A 29 7.71 -28.09 12.78
CA HIS A 29 8.72 -29.03 13.27
C HIS A 29 9.97 -28.27 13.69
N TYR A 30 10.46 -28.60 14.88
CA TYR A 30 11.60 -27.95 15.50
C TYR A 30 12.78 -28.91 15.69
N ASP A 31 13.99 -28.38 15.70
CA ASP A 31 15.17 -29.12 16.16
C ASP A 31 15.25 -29.20 17.69
N GLY A 32 16.31 -29.85 18.19
CA GLY A 32 16.60 -29.95 19.62
C GLY A 32 16.92 -28.60 20.30
N GLY A 33 17.26 -27.58 19.52
CA GLY A 33 17.50 -26.21 19.99
C GLY A 33 16.26 -25.31 19.93
N SER A 34 15.07 -25.86 19.62
CA SER A 34 13.81 -25.12 19.47
C SER A 34 13.77 -24.12 18.32
N ARG A 35 14.58 -24.35 17.27
CA ARG A 35 14.50 -23.60 16.02
C ARG A 35 13.58 -24.32 15.04
N LEU A 36 12.75 -23.57 14.31
CA LEU A 36 11.83 -24.12 13.31
C LEU A 36 12.61 -24.64 12.11
N VAL A 37 12.64 -25.95 11.87
CA VAL A 37 13.38 -26.56 10.76
C VAL A 37 12.51 -26.97 9.59
N ARG A 38 11.20 -27.09 9.80
CA ARG A 38 10.25 -27.37 8.74
C ARG A 38 8.86 -26.89 9.11
N GLU A 39 8.17 -26.31 8.15
CA GLU A 39 6.74 -26.07 8.24
C GLU A 39 6.01 -26.61 7.01
N ARG A 40 4.73 -26.93 7.19
CA ARG A 40 3.81 -27.30 6.12
C ARG A 40 2.55 -26.49 6.24
N GLY A 41 2.27 -25.64 5.24
CA GLY A 41 1.12 -24.73 5.25
C GLY A 41 -0.22 -25.41 4.96
N PHE A 42 -1.33 -24.65 5.08
CA PHE A 42 -2.69 -25.11 4.81
C PHE A 42 -2.91 -25.61 3.36
N ASP A 43 -2.08 -25.14 2.43
CA ASP A 43 -2.07 -25.57 1.04
C ASP A 43 -1.25 -26.86 0.81
N GLY A 44 -0.62 -27.39 1.86
CA GLY A 44 0.22 -28.58 1.82
C GLY A 44 1.66 -28.33 1.38
N ARG A 45 2.03 -27.10 0.99
CA ARG A 45 3.41 -26.73 0.63
C ARG A 45 4.31 -26.80 1.86
N THR A 46 5.56 -27.18 1.65
CA THR A 46 6.53 -27.39 2.74
C THR A 46 7.71 -26.44 2.56
N LYS A 47 8.05 -25.74 3.63
CA LYS A 47 9.30 -24.97 3.75
C LYS A 47 10.25 -25.68 4.70
N GLN A 48 11.53 -25.76 4.34
CA GLN A 48 12.57 -26.33 5.17
C GLN A 48 13.66 -25.28 5.44
N TYR A 49 14.06 -25.17 6.70
CA TYR A 49 15.04 -24.19 7.16
C TYR A 49 16.30 -24.90 7.63
N ARG A 50 17.45 -24.40 7.20
CA ARG A 50 18.76 -24.81 7.71
C ARG A 50 19.45 -23.62 8.34
N TYR A 51 20.05 -23.88 9.50
CA TYR A 51 20.74 -22.87 10.30
C TYR A 51 22.23 -23.21 10.37
N ASP A 52 23.05 -22.17 10.39
CA ASP A 52 24.48 -22.31 10.61
C ASP A 52 24.80 -22.60 12.10
N GLY A 53 26.11 -22.73 12.39
CA GLY A 53 26.60 -22.94 13.75
C GLY A 53 26.39 -21.76 14.70
N ALA A 54 26.16 -20.55 14.18
CA ALA A 54 25.83 -19.36 14.96
C ALA A 54 24.32 -19.23 15.25
N GLY A 55 23.50 -20.09 14.64
CA GLY A 55 22.05 -20.09 14.80
C GLY A 55 21.31 -19.18 13.82
N SER A 56 22.01 -18.60 12.85
CA SER A 56 21.39 -17.78 11.80
C SER A 56 20.85 -18.67 10.67
N LEU A 57 19.78 -18.21 10.01
CA LEU A 57 19.22 -18.92 8.84
C LEU A 57 20.23 -18.87 7.68
N GLU A 58 20.70 -20.03 7.26
CA GLU A 58 21.68 -20.23 6.17
C GLU A 58 20.96 -20.53 4.85
N SER A 59 19.91 -21.35 4.87
CA SER A 59 19.13 -21.64 3.67
C SER A 59 17.66 -21.93 3.96
N LEU A 60 16.80 -21.53 3.04
CA LEU A 60 15.39 -21.87 2.95
C LEU A 60 15.15 -22.69 1.67
N GLN A 61 14.46 -23.82 1.78
CA GLN A 61 14.03 -24.62 0.64
C GLN A 61 12.51 -24.72 0.60
N GLU A 62 11.90 -24.37 -0.54
CA GLU A 62 10.48 -24.53 -0.83
C GLU A 62 10.32 -25.32 -2.14
N GLY A 63 9.95 -26.60 -2.05
CA GLY A 63 9.97 -27.48 -3.22
C GLY A 63 11.37 -27.55 -3.86
N GLU A 64 11.47 -27.15 -5.13
CA GLU A 64 12.73 -27.07 -5.87
C GLU A 64 13.43 -25.71 -5.75
N GLN A 65 12.77 -24.72 -5.14
CA GLN A 65 13.35 -23.39 -4.91
C GLN A 65 14.27 -23.45 -3.70
N ILE A 66 15.48 -22.90 -3.83
CA ILE A 66 16.44 -22.80 -2.74
C ILE A 66 16.89 -21.35 -2.63
N THR A 67 16.71 -20.75 -1.46
CA THR A 67 17.26 -19.44 -1.11
C THR A 67 18.39 -19.62 -0.10
N GLN A 68 19.56 -19.09 -0.41
CA GLN A 68 20.74 -19.08 0.46
C GLN A 68 21.01 -17.67 0.99
N PHE A 69 21.43 -17.59 2.24
CA PHE A 69 21.74 -16.34 2.94
C PHE A 69 23.18 -16.39 3.44
N ALA A 70 23.96 -15.35 3.12
CA ALA A 70 25.29 -15.15 3.70
C ALA A 70 25.24 -13.96 4.64
N ARG A 71 25.88 -14.09 5.81
CA ARG A 71 25.92 -13.04 6.85
C ARG A 71 27.36 -12.80 7.31
N ASP A 72 27.59 -11.60 7.82
CA ASP A 72 28.83 -11.30 8.52
C ASP A 72 28.80 -11.85 9.98
N PRO A 73 29.93 -11.77 10.72
CA PRO A 73 29.97 -12.21 12.12
C PRO A 73 29.05 -11.43 13.08
N MET A 74 28.56 -10.25 12.69
CA MET A 74 27.61 -9.45 13.46
C MET A 74 26.14 -9.79 13.12
N GLY A 75 25.91 -10.68 12.17
CA GLY A 75 24.59 -11.16 11.76
C GLY A 75 23.95 -10.37 10.61
N CYS A 76 24.62 -9.32 10.10
CA CYS A 76 24.15 -8.51 8.98
C CYS A 76 24.14 -9.34 7.69
N LEU A 77 23.08 -9.23 6.88
CA LEU A 77 22.88 -10.04 5.68
C LEU A 77 23.74 -9.52 4.53
N LEU A 78 24.81 -10.20 4.14
CA LEU A 78 25.70 -9.80 3.05
C LEU A 78 25.14 -10.15 1.66
N SER A 79 24.45 -11.28 1.53
CA SER A 79 23.81 -11.65 0.27
C SER A 79 22.63 -12.59 0.44
N ARG A 80 21.67 -12.47 -0.47
CA ARG A 80 20.58 -13.43 -0.70
C ARG A 80 20.72 -13.97 -2.13
N GLN A 81 20.67 -15.28 -2.30
CA GLN A 81 20.69 -15.92 -3.62
C GLN A 81 19.55 -16.93 -3.71
N THR A 82 18.71 -16.80 -4.73
CA THR A 82 17.55 -17.67 -4.95
C THR A 82 17.67 -18.40 -6.28
N GLU A 83 17.54 -19.72 -6.24
CA GLU A 83 17.61 -20.60 -7.39
C GLU A 83 16.32 -21.40 -7.52
N LEU A 84 15.81 -21.48 -8.74
CA LEU A 84 14.67 -22.32 -9.13
C LEU A 84 14.98 -22.97 -10.48
N PRO A 85 14.91 -24.30 -10.63
CA PRO A 85 15.21 -24.96 -11.90
C PRO A 85 14.40 -24.38 -13.06
N GLY A 86 15.08 -24.10 -14.18
CA GLY A 86 14.47 -23.51 -15.37
C GLY A 86 14.40 -21.98 -15.36
N GLN A 87 14.85 -21.31 -14.30
CA GLN A 87 14.99 -19.85 -14.24
C GLN A 87 16.44 -19.43 -13.99
N LEU A 88 16.76 -18.16 -14.28
CA LEU A 88 18.05 -17.58 -13.93
C LEU A 88 18.16 -17.40 -12.41
N PRO A 89 19.31 -17.71 -11.79
CA PRO A 89 19.54 -17.41 -10.38
C PRO A 89 19.41 -15.92 -10.10
N LEU A 90 18.70 -15.57 -9.03
CA LEU A 90 18.61 -14.20 -8.55
C LEU A 90 19.58 -14.00 -7.41
N LYS A 91 20.34 -12.89 -7.45
CA LYS A 91 21.27 -12.53 -6.37
C LYS A 91 21.11 -11.07 -5.99
N THR A 92 21.03 -10.84 -4.68
CA THR A 92 21.10 -9.52 -4.07
C THR A 92 22.26 -9.47 -3.10
N THR A 93 23.02 -8.38 -3.13
CA THR A 93 24.13 -8.10 -2.21
C THR A 93 23.82 -6.86 -1.40
N PHE A 94 24.23 -6.85 -0.14
CA PHE A 94 24.00 -5.74 0.77
C PHE A 94 25.31 -5.27 1.39
N GLY A 95 25.42 -3.97 1.65
CA GLY A 95 26.55 -3.34 2.31
C GLY A 95 26.09 -2.52 3.51
N TYR A 96 26.87 -2.58 4.59
CA TYR A 96 26.57 -1.91 5.85
C TYR A 96 27.71 -1.00 6.27
N ASP A 97 27.40 0.05 7.01
CA ASP A 97 28.40 0.86 7.68
C ASP A 97 28.81 0.26 9.04
N PRO A 98 29.80 0.85 9.76
CA PRO A 98 30.22 0.34 11.07
C PRO A 98 29.15 0.37 12.17
N LEU A 99 28.06 1.11 12.01
CA LEU A 99 26.91 1.13 12.92
C LEU A 99 25.89 0.04 12.58
N GLY A 100 26.12 -0.74 11.52
CA GLY A 100 25.23 -1.80 11.05
C GLY A 100 24.07 -1.28 10.19
N ARG A 101 24.12 -0.03 9.73
CA ARG A 101 23.08 0.57 8.88
C ARG A 101 23.26 0.14 7.44
N LEU A 102 22.17 -0.18 6.75
CA LEU A 102 22.21 -0.56 5.33
C LEU A 102 22.56 0.68 4.48
N ILE A 103 23.69 0.64 3.78
CA ILE A 103 24.17 1.73 2.91
C ILE A 103 24.16 1.37 1.43
N ARG A 104 24.02 0.08 1.09
CA ARG A 104 23.96 -0.40 -0.29
C ARG A 104 23.11 -1.66 -0.40
N ALA A 105 22.25 -1.74 -1.42
CA ALA A 105 21.60 -2.96 -1.87
C ALA A 105 21.70 -3.04 -3.40
N ALA A 106 22.16 -4.16 -3.95
CA ALA A 106 22.37 -4.30 -5.39
C ALA A 106 22.06 -5.69 -5.95
N ASN A 107 21.49 -5.73 -7.14
CA ASN A 107 21.21 -6.90 -7.98
C ASN A 107 21.57 -6.57 -9.44
N ASP A 108 21.27 -7.47 -10.37
CA ASP A 108 21.62 -7.29 -11.78
C ASP A 108 20.89 -6.10 -12.45
N ASP A 109 19.71 -5.74 -11.93
CA ASP A 109 18.87 -4.68 -12.50
C ASP A 109 19.07 -3.31 -11.83
N SER A 110 19.69 -3.25 -10.65
CA SER A 110 19.72 -2.04 -9.85
C SER A 110 20.80 -1.98 -8.77
N GLU A 111 21.15 -0.76 -8.38
CA GLU A 111 21.85 -0.46 -7.14
C GLU A 111 21.16 0.69 -6.41
N THR A 112 20.84 0.49 -5.14
CA THR A 112 20.32 1.53 -4.23
C THR A 112 21.35 1.81 -3.16
N ARG A 113 21.64 3.08 -2.91
CA ARG A 113 22.52 3.54 -1.82
C ARG A 113 21.78 4.47 -0.88
N PHE A 114 22.05 4.31 0.41
CA PHE A 114 21.47 5.10 1.48
C PHE A 114 22.59 5.91 2.13
N HIS A 115 22.34 7.21 2.30
CA HIS A 115 23.30 8.13 2.88
C HIS A 115 22.71 8.71 4.16
N PHE A 116 23.48 8.65 5.24
CA PHE A 116 23.05 9.12 6.55
C PHE A 116 23.95 10.25 7.04
N ASP A 117 23.39 11.14 7.85
CA ASP A 117 24.18 12.08 8.64
C ASP A 117 24.69 11.45 9.95
N ASP A 118 25.42 12.25 10.73
CA ASP A 118 25.98 11.86 12.03
C ASP A 118 24.89 11.67 13.12
N ALA A 119 23.67 12.15 12.88
CA ALA A 119 22.52 12.05 13.78
C ALA A 119 21.59 10.86 13.44
N ASP A 120 22.02 9.98 12.53
CA ASP A 120 21.29 8.80 12.06
C ASP A 120 20.06 9.09 11.18
N ASN A 121 20.00 10.29 10.59
CA ASN A 121 18.94 10.60 9.63
C ASN A 121 19.35 10.22 8.21
N LEU A 122 18.42 9.63 7.45
CA LEU A 122 18.61 9.35 6.02
C LEU A 122 18.58 10.65 5.20
N ILE A 123 19.72 11.19 4.80
CA ILE A 123 19.83 12.45 4.05
C ILE A 123 19.73 12.29 2.54
N ALA A 124 19.93 11.08 2.00
CA ALA A 124 19.70 10.82 0.59
C ALA A 124 19.49 9.33 0.28
N GLU A 125 18.71 9.08 -0.76
CA GLU A 125 18.61 7.79 -1.44
C GLU A 125 19.05 7.96 -2.90
N SER A 126 20.08 7.21 -3.31
CA SER A 126 20.55 7.16 -4.70
C SER A 126 20.12 5.84 -5.34
N GLN A 127 19.51 5.89 -6.51
CA GLN A 127 19.00 4.73 -7.24
C GLN A 127 19.59 4.69 -8.65
N GLN A 128 20.21 3.58 -9.00
CA GLN A 128 20.67 3.26 -10.35
C GLN A 128 19.85 2.10 -10.90
N HIS A 129 19.38 2.22 -12.14
CA HIS A 129 18.52 1.25 -12.80
C HIS A 129 19.10 0.84 -14.15
N GLN A 130 19.16 -0.45 -14.42
CA GLN A 130 19.37 -1.02 -15.75
C GLN A 130 18.01 -1.11 -16.46
N LEU A 131 17.92 -0.53 -17.65
CA LEU A 131 16.72 -0.48 -18.48
C LEU A 131 16.73 -1.64 -19.50
N PRO A 132 15.57 -2.08 -20.04
CA PRO A 132 15.45 -3.32 -20.84
C PRO A 132 16.22 -3.33 -22.17
N ASN A 133 16.83 -2.22 -22.56
CA ASN A 133 17.62 -2.04 -23.78
C ASN A 133 19.11 -1.77 -23.49
N GLY A 134 19.58 -2.05 -22.27
CA GLY A 134 20.98 -1.83 -21.85
C GLY A 134 21.31 -0.38 -21.51
N HIS A 135 20.32 0.51 -21.51
CA HIS A 135 20.46 1.87 -21.02
C HIS A 135 20.39 1.93 -19.49
N GLN A 136 20.78 3.07 -18.92
CA GLN A 136 20.82 3.28 -17.49
C GLN A 136 20.12 4.58 -17.10
N MET A 137 19.52 4.58 -15.92
CA MET A 137 18.97 5.75 -15.24
C MET A 137 19.59 5.83 -13.85
N SER A 138 20.03 7.02 -13.43
CA SER A 138 20.46 7.31 -12.07
C SER A 138 19.68 8.48 -11.52
N VAL A 139 19.14 8.34 -10.32
CA VAL A 139 18.40 9.39 -9.60
C VAL A 139 18.85 9.50 -8.15
N VAL A 140 18.76 10.70 -7.60
CA VAL A 140 19.08 11.01 -6.21
C VAL A 140 17.93 11.81 -5.61
N THR A 141 17.34 11.29 -4.55
CA THR A 141 16.39 12.03 -3.70
C THR A 141 17.12 12.45 -2.44
N ARG A 142 16.98 13.73 -2.04
CA ARG A 142 17.65 14.27 -0.85
C ARG A 142 16.65 14.71 0.20
N HIS A 143 17.05 14.65 1.46
CA HIS A 143 16.23 15.03 2.60
C HIS A 143 17.00 15.93 3.56
N THR A 144 16.30 16.85 4.21
CA THR A 144 16.79 17.56 5.40
C THR A 144 15.91 17.23 6.59
N HIS A 145 16.47 17.34 7.79
CA HIS A 145 15.79 17.01 9.04
C HIS A 145 15.94 18.14 10.05
N ASP A 146 14.92 18.30 10.89
CA ASP A 146 14.97 19.20 12.03
C ASP A 146 15.84 18.61 13.16
N ALA A 147 16.00 19.36 14.25
CA ALA A 147 16.78 18.93 15.41
C ALA A 147 16.19 17.71 16.16
N LEU A 148 14.95 17.31 15.85
CA LEU A 148 14.28 16.13 16.40
C LEU A 148 14.36 14.91 15.47
N GLY A 149 14.99 15.06 14.29
CA GLY A 149 15.09 14.01 13.28
C GLY A 149 13.84 13.90 12.39
N ASN A 150 12.89 14.83 12.47
CA ASN A 150 11.74 14.82 11.57
C ASN A 150 12.17 15.37 10.21
N ARG A 151 11.70 14.73 9.13
CA ARG A 151 11.93 15.20 7.77
C ARG A 151 11.28 16.57 7.54
N GLU A 152 12.10 17.57 7.23
CA GLU A 152 11.71 18.96 6.93
C GLU A 152 11.52 19.19 5.45
N THR A 153 12.45 18.69 4.62
CA THR A 153 12.39 18.84 3.17
C THR A 153 12.71 17.55 2.44
N THR A 154 12.22 17.45 1.21
CA THR A 154 12.66 16.47 0.22
C THR A 154 12.88 17.16 -1.10
N THR A 155 14.10 17.08 -1.62
CA THR A 155 14.40 17.49 -2.99
C THR A 155 14.23 16.29 -3.91
N LEU A 156 13.26 16.39 -4.81
CA LEU A 156 12.91 15.41 -5.82
C LEU A 156 14.00 15.30 -6.90
N PRO A 157 14.08 14.21 -7.68
CA PRO A 157 15.08 14.04 -8.73
C PRO A 157 15.13 15.14 -9.80
N ASP A 158 14.06 15.94 -9.92
CA ASP A 158 13.98 17.07 -10.84
C ASP A 158 14.34 18.43 -10.23
N GLY A 159 14.81 18.44 -8.98
CA GLY A 159 15.24 19.63 -8.26
C GLY A 159 14.12 20.34 -7.49
N GLN A 160 12.85 19.97 -7.70
CA GLN A 160 11.76 20.55 -6.92
C GLN A 160 11.82 20.11 -5.47
N GLN A 161 11.41 20.99 -4.57
CA GLN A 161 11.50 20.74 -3.14
C GLN A 161 10.10 20.67 -2.52
N ILE A 162 9.80 19.53 -1.89
CA ILE A 162 8.70 19.41 -0.94
C ILE A 162 9.22 19.86 0.42
N SER A 163 8.45 20.67 1.14
CA SER A 163 8.75 21.01 2.54
C SER A 163 7.53 20.83 3.43
N TRP A 164 7.77 20.49 4.70
CA TRP A 164 6.73 20.34 5.71
C TRP A 164 6.99 21.28 6.87
N LEU A 165 5.95 22.03 7.25
CA LEU A 165 5.95 22.76 8.51
C LEU A 165 5.27 21.90 9.56
N ARG A 166 5.92 21.73 10.72
CA ARG A 166 5.40 20.95 11.84
C ARG A 166 5.27 21.81 13.09
N TYR A 167 4.44 21.37 14.02
CA TYR A 167 4.37 21.88 15.39
C TYR A 167 4.28 20.73 16.39
N GLY A 168 4.63 21.01 17.64
CA GLY A 168 4.72 19.99 18.69
C GLY A 168 5.71 18.88 18.33
N SER A 169 5.40 17.64 18.72
CA SER A 169 6.31 16.50 18.61
C SER A 169 6.30 15.77 17.25
N ASP A 170 5.32 15.99 16.35
CA ASP A 170 5.34 15.51 14.94
C ASP A 170 4.13 15.99 14.07
N HIS A 171 3.38 17.02 14.48
CA HIS A 171 2.13 17.34 13.77
C HIS A 171 2.39 18.25 12.55
N VAL A 172 2.20 17.70 11.34
CA VAL A 172 2.27 18.48 10.09
C VAL A 172 1.19 19.57 10.08
N LEU A 173 1.62 20.83 10.11
CA LEU A 173 0.78 22.00 9.95
C LEU A 173 0.48 22.27 8.48
N SER A 174 1.51 22.24 7.64
CA SER A 174 1.39 22.46 6.20
C SER A 174 2.47 21.73 5.42
N MET A 175 2.23 21.62 4.12
CA MET A 175 3.11 21.05 3.11
C MET A 175 3.18 22.02 1.94
N ALA A 176 4.38 22.27 1.42
CA ALA A 176 4.62 23.17 0.31
C ALA A 176 5.45 22.49 -0.79
N LEU A 177 5.36 23.01 -2.01
CA LEU A 177 6.19 22.67 -3.16
C LEU A 177 6.86 23.94 -3.65
N ASP A 178 8.19 23.95 -3.69
CA ASP A 178 9.00 25.13 -4.05
C ASP A 178 8.59 26.40 -3.27
N ASN A 179 8.28 26.22 -1.98
CA ASN A 179 7.80 27.24 -1.04
C ASN A 179 6.37 27.76 -1.27
N GLU A 180 5.63 27.21 -2.23
CA GLU A 180 4.20 27.49 -2.41
C GLU A 180 3.38 26.47 -1.64
N GLU A 181 2.49 26.93 -0.75
CA GLU A 181 1.67 26.05 0.09
C GLU A 181 0.74 25.17 -0.77
N LEU A 182 0.92 23.85 -0.67
CA LEU A 182 0.08 22.85 -1.31
C LEU A 182 -1.12 22.49 -0.46
N LEU A 183 -0.86 22.27 0.83
CA LEU A 183 -1.80 21.68 1.77
C LEU A 183 -1.55 22.26 3.16
N GLY A 184 -2.61 22.72 3.83
CA GLY A 184 -2.58 23.21 5.20
C GLY A 184 -3.67 22.57 6.04
N PHE A 185 -3.44 22.46 7.34
CA PHE A 185 -4.34 21.79 8.27
C PHE A 185 -4.67 22.64 9.49
N GLU A 186 -5.93 22.64 9.90
CA GLU A 186 -6.34 23.05 11.25
C GLU A 186 -6.82 21.81 12.01
N ARG A 187 -6.44 21.73 13.28
CA ARG A 187 -6.77 20.61 14.16
C ARG A 187 -7.50 21.09 15.40
N ASP A 188 -8.35 20.22 15.94
CA ASP A 188 -8.91 20.42 17.27
C ASP A 188 -7.90 20.08 18.37
N ASP A 189 -8.30 20.25 19.63
CA ASP A 189 -7.44 20.00 20.79
C ASP A 189 -7.03 18.52 20.91
N LEU A 190 -7.74 17.60 20.24
CA LEU A 190 -7.39 16.18 20.14
C LEU A 190 -6.48 15.88 18.93
N HIS A 191 -5.92 16.91 18.31
CA HIS A 191 -5.08 16.85 17.10
C HIS A 191 -5.77 16.18 15.89
N ARG A 192 -7.11 16.19 15.83
CA ARG A 192 -7.86 15.68 14.67
C ARG A 192 -8.02 16.78 13.63
N GLU A 193 -7.83 16.46 12.35
CA GLU A 193 -8.00 17.40 11.23
C GLU A 193 -9.45 17.87 11.15
N VAL A 194 -9.74 19.10 11.59
CA VAL A 194 -11.08 19.70 11.47
C VAL A 194 -11.22 20.56 10.22
N ARG A 195 -10.10 21.03 9.68
CA ARG A 195 -10.06 21.77 8.43
C ARG A 195 -8.81 21.43 7.62
N ARG A 196 -8.98 21.43 6.31
CA ARG A 196 -7.93 21.29 5.31
C ARG A 196 -8.06 22.40 4.28
N HIS A 197 -6.95 23.08 4.03
CA HIS A 197 -6.78 24.06 2.97
C HIS A 197 -5.95 23.40 1.87
N GLN A 198 -6.47 23.35 0.64
CA GLN A 198 -5.80 22.73 -0.50
C GLN A 198 -6.07 23.60 -1.73
N ARG A 199 -5.08 24.40 -2.13
CA ARG A 199 -5.06 25.32 -3.29
C ARG A 199 -6.44 25.71 -3.85
N GLY A 200 -7.06 26.71 -3.20
CA GLY A 200 -8.37 27.25 -3.65
C GLY A 200 -9.59 26.44 -3.22
N ARG A 201 -9.40 25.40 -2.41
CA ARG A 201 -10.47 24.60 -1.81
C ARG A 201 -10.26 24.44 -0.31
N GLU A 202 -11.36 24.52 0.41
CA GLU A 202 -11.39 24.33 1.85
C GLU A 202 -12.31 23.15 2.19
N THR A 203 -11.81 22.21 2.98
CA THR A 203 -12.58 21.06 3.45
C THR A 203 -12.69 21.10 4.96
N THR A 204 -13.92 21.00 5.47
CA THR A 204 -14.19 20.89 6.91
C THR A 204 -14.62 19.46 7.24
N SER A 205 -14.13 18.95 8.36
CA SER A 205 -14.35 17.58 8.82
C SER A 205 -15.00 17.58 10.20
N GLN A 206 -15.95 16.67 10.41
CA GLN A 206 -16.64 16.49 11.68
C GLN A 206 -16.49 15.05 12.14
N TYR A 207 -16.27 14.89 13.44
CA TYR A 207 -16.05 13.59 14.06
C TYR A 207 -17.10 13.31 15.12
N ASP A 208 -17.40 12.04 15.33
CA ASP A 208 -18.11 11.62 16.53
C ASP A 208 -17.19 11.65 17.77
N PRO A 209 -17.73 11.43 18.99
CA PRO A 209 -16.93 11.43 20.21
C PRO A 209 -15.84 10.34 20.26
N VAL A 210 -15.85 9.38 19.35
CA VAL A 210 -14.88 8.27 19.30
C VAL A 210 -13.83 8.46 18.21
N GLY A 211 -13.83 9.63 17.54
CA GLY A 211 -12.83 9.99 16.55
C GLY A 211 -13.14 9.52 15.12
N ARG A 212 -14.34 8.98 14.85
CA ARG A 212 -14.72 8.56 13.49
C ARG A 212 -15.29 9.74 12.72
N LEU A 213 -14.88 9.89 11.46
CA LEU A 213 -15.35 10.94 10.56
C LEU A 213 -16.83 10.71 10.22
N ILE A 214 -17.72 11.65 10.56
CA ILE A 214 -19.16 11.54 10.31
C ILE A 214 -19.66 12.47 9.21
N ALA A 215 -18.93 13.56 8.94
CA ALA A 215 -19.25 14.47 7.84
C ALA A 215 -18.01 15.19 7.31
N GLN A 216 -18.03 15.46 6.01
CA GLN A 216 -17.09 16.35 5.33
C GLN A 216 -17.85 17.29 4.42
N HIS A 217 -17.36 18.53 4.35
CA HIS A 217 -17.86 19.54 3.43
C HIS A 217 -16.68 20.26 2.80
N SER A 218 -16.48 20.03 1.51
CA SER A 218 -15.46 20.69 0.69
C SER A 218 -16.09 21.77 -0.17
N GLN A 219 -15.52 22.96 -0.19
CA GLN A 219 -16.00 24.10 -0.96
C GLN A 219 -14.86 24.80 -1.69
N LEU A 220 -15.12 25.28 -2.89
CA LEU A 220 -14.19 26.20 -3.58
C LEU A 220 -14.17 27.55 -2.86
N GLN A 221 -12.98 28.03 -2.50
CA GLN A 221 -12.78 29.42 -2.12
C GLN A 221 -12.68 30.25 -3.39
N GLN A 222 -13.56 31.23 -3.56
CA GLN A 222 -13.37 32.23 -4.60
C GLN A 222 -12.11 33.02 -4.27
N ARG A 223 -11.11 32.99 -5.17
CA ARG A 223 -9.99 33.96 -5.12
C ARG A 223 -10.62 35.35 -5.12
N GLY A 224 -10.43 36.09 -4.03
CA GLY A 224 -10.95 37.44 -3.90
C GLY A 224 -10.50 38.28 -5.10
N SER A 225 -11.44 38.73 -5.92
CA SER A 225 -11.15 39.80 -6.86
C SER A 225 -10.61 41.00 -6.05
N PRO A 226 -9.58 41.72 -6.53
CA PRO A 226 -9.22 43.00 -5.96
C PRO A 226 -10.49 43.85 -5.92
N ARG A 227 -10.80 44.44 -4.77
CA ARG A 227 -11.93 45.36 -4.60
C ARG A 227 -11.86 46.43 -5.70
N GLY A 228 -12.77 46.37 -6.68
CA GLY A 228 -13.02 47.47 -7.61
C GLY A 228 -13.28 47.06 -9.05
N ALA A 229 -14.49 46.60 -9.35
CA ALA A 229 -15.30 46.97 -10.52
C ALA A 229 -16.48 46.00 -10.62
N GLY A 230 -17.69 46.52 -10.43
CA GLY A 230 -18.91 45.74 -10.57
C GLY A 230 -19.10 45.28 -12.02
N VAL A 231 -19.00 43.97 -12.23
CA VAL A 231 -19.64 43.29 -13.36
C VAL A 231 -20.46 42.16 -12.76
N GLN A 232 -21.79 42.28 -12.82
CA GLN A 232 -22.70 41.17 -12.55
C GLN A 232 -22.48 40.12 -13.65
N GLY A 233 -21.63 39.15 -13.36
CA GLY A 233 -21.47 37.94 -14.17
C GLY A 233 -22.63 36.99 -13.91
N VAL A 234 -23.34 36.65 -14.99
CA VAL A 234 -24.37 35.61 -15.05
C VAL A 234 -23.81 34.31 -14.47
N ALA A 235 -24.58 33.65 -13.60
CA ALA A 235 -24.20 32.36 -13.03
C ALA A 235 -24.09 31.29 -14.14
N GLU A 236 -22.87 30.93 -14.51
CA GLU A 236 -22.61 29.76 -15.35
C GLU A 236 -22.96 28.49 -14.57
N GLN A 237 -24.01 27.80 -15.06
CA GLN A 237 -24.38 26.46 -14.63
C GLN A 237 -23.27 25.49 -15.07
N GLY A 238 -22.49 24.99 -14.12
CA GLY A 238 -21.44 23.98 -14.39
C GLY A 238 -20.46 23.74 -13.24
N LYS A 239 -20.27 24.69 -12.32
CA LYS A 239 -19.33 24.53 -11.20
C LYS A 239 -19.95 23.78 -10.02
N THR A 240 -19.57 22.51 -9.80
CA THR A 240 -19.80 21.78 -8.55
C THR A 240 -18.99 22.41 -7.41
N SER A 241 -19.49 23.53 -6.91
CA SER A 241 -18.82 24.40 -5.94
C SER A 241 -18.70 23.80 -4.54
N ALA A 242 -19.51 22.79 -4.20
CA ALA A 242 -19.47 22.11 -2.91
C ALA A 242 -19.61 20.58 -3.06
N ILE A 243 -18.75 19.84 -2.37
CA ILE A 243 -18.81 18.38 -2.23
C ILE A 243 -19.16 18.07 -0.77
N LYS A 244 -20.21 17.27 -0.54
CA LYS A 244 -20.67 16.90 0.79
C LYS A 244 -20.62 15.39 0.95
N ARG A 245 -20.06 14.94 2.06
CA ARG A 245 -20.01 13.52 2.44
C ARG A 245 -20.50 13.31 3.85
N ARG A 246 -21.19 12.21 4.09
CA ARG A 246 -21.54 11.73 5.44
C ARG A 246 -21.28 10.24 5.55
N TRP A 247 -20.82 9.83 6.72
CA TRP A 247 -20.60 8.43 7.06
C TRP A 247 -21.52 8.05 8.21
N GLN A 248 -22.11 6.87 8.10
CA GLN A 248 -22.98 6.30 9.11
C GLN A 248 -22.35 5.01 9.60
N TYR A 249 -22.27 4.83 10.91
CA TYR A 249 -21.66 3.66 11.52
C TYR A 249 -22.64 2.94 12.41
N ALA A 250 -22.52 1.62 12.48
CA ALA A 250 -23.15 0.82 13.51
C ALA A 250 -22.45 1.00 14.88
N ASP A 251 -23.12 0.56 15.94
CA ASP A 251 -22.61 0.60 17.32
C ASP A 251 -21.29 -0.15 17.50
N ASN A 252 -21.03 -1.16 16.66
CA ASN A 252 -19.81 -1.96 16.67
C ASN A 252 -18.64 -1.34 15.90
N GLY A 253 -18.79 -0.15 15.32
CA GLY A 253 -17.72 0.51 14.58
C GLY A 253 -17.84 0.44 13.06
N LEU A 254 -18.59 -0.52 12.50
CA LEU A 254 -18.62 -0.79 11.06
C LEU A 254 -19.37 0.29 10.28
N LEU A 255 -18.84 0.67 9.12
CA LEU A 255 -19.41 1.69 8.23
C LEU A 255 -20.64 1.15 7.50
N THR A 256 -21.85 1.57 7.87
CA THR A 256 -23.10 1.05 7.27
C THR A 256 -23.56 1.83 6.05
N ALA A 257 -23.18 3.10 5.92
CA ALA A 257 -23.50 3.89 4.74
C ALA A 257 -22.56 5.08 4.53
N THR A 258 -22.40 5.47 3.27
CA THR A 258 -21.76 6.72 2.85
C THR A 258 -22.72 7.48 1.93
N ASP A 259 -23.05 8.72 2.29
CA ASP A 259 -23.80 9.63 1.44
C ASP A 259 -22.83 10.62 0.80
N ASP A 260 -22.61 10.55 -0.51
CA ASP A 260 -21.69 11.45 -1.25
C ASP A 260 -22.49 12.25 -2.31
N SER A 261 -22.28 13.56 -2.38
CA SER A 261 -23.04 14.43 -3.29
C SER A 261 -22.76 14.22 -4.77
N LEU A 262 -21.61 13.64 -5.14
CA LEU A 262 -21.24 13.34 -6.52
C LEU A 262 -21.57 11.89 -6.91
N ARG A 263 -21.54 10.96 -5.94
CA ARG A 263 -21.67 9.52 -6.19
C ARG A 263 -22.98 8.91 -5.71
N GLY A 264 -23.76 9.65 -4.92
CA GLY A 264 -24.96 9.19 -4.24
C GLY A 264 -24.66 8.33 -3.01
N THR A 265 -25.67 7.62 -2.52
CA THR A 265 -25.57 6.82 -1.30
C THR A 265 -25.09 5.40 -1.60
N THR A 266 -24.06 4.95 -0.88
CA THR A 266 -23.64 3.54 -0.83
C THR A 266 -23.98 2.95 0.53
N ARG A 267 -24.58 1.75 0.56
CA ARG A 267 -24.93 1.03 1.79
C ARG A 267 -24.14 -0.27 1.91
N TYR A 268 -23.67 -0.57 3.11
CA TYR A 268 -22.85 -1.74 3.39
C TYR A 268 -23.53 -2.67 4.40
N GLY A 269 -23.38 -3.97 4.19
CA GLY A 269 -23.83 -5.01 5.11
C GLY A 269 -22.68 -5.95 5.45
N TYR A 270 -22.62 -6.41 6.69
CA TYR A 270 -21.55 -7.26 7.20
C TYR A 270 -22.09 -8.53 7.85
N ASP A 271 -21.26 -9.56 7.94
CA ASP A 271 -21.53 -10.70 8.82
C ASP A 271 -21.11 -10.43 10.27
N ALA A 272 -21.33 -11.40 11.16
CA ALA A 272 -21.00 -11.28 12.58
C ALA A 272 -19.49 -11.14 12.87
N LEU A 273 -18.62 -11.44 11.91
CA LEU A 273 -17.17 -11.25 12.00
C LEU A 273 -16.72 -9.90 11.42
N GLY A 274 -17.63 -9.06 10.93
CA GLY A 274 -17.31 -7.78 10.31
C GLY A 274 -16.78 -7.89 8.87
N ARG A 275 -17.00 -9.04 8.21
CA ARG A 275 -16.65 -9.22 6.79
C ARG A 275 -17.76 -8.66 5.91
N LEU A 276 -17.38 -7.98 4.84
CA LEU A 276 -18.32 -7.27 3.96
C LEU A 276 -19.17 -8.25 3.14
N ARG A 277 -20.47 -8.36 3.43
CA ARG A 277 -21.44 -9.23 2.73
C ARG A 277 -22.16 -8.57 1.57
N GLN A 278 -22.29 -7.25 1.61
CA GLN A 278 -23.00 -6.51 0.57
C GLN A 278 -22.50 -5.06 0.49
N ALA A 279 -22.40 -4.53 -0.72
CA ALA A 279 -22.23 -3.11 -0.99
C ALA A 279 -23.21 -2.69 -2.09
N VAL A 280 -24.11 -1.74 -1.81
CA VAL A 280 -25.12 -1.26 -2.77
C VAL A 280 -24.90 0.21 -3.02
N SER A 281 -24.39 0.54 -4.21
CA SER A 281 -24.26 1.90 -4.71
C SER A 281 -25.33 2.19 -5.77
N PRO A 282 -25.48 3.45 -6.24
CA PRO A 282 -26.43 3.76 -7.31
C PRO A 282 -26.12 3.08 -8.65
N LEU A 283 -24.89 2.60 -8.85
CA LEU A 283 -24.50 1.91 -10.09
C LEU A 283 -24.61 0.40 -10.01
N ARG A 284 -24.41 -0.18 -8.82
CA ARG A 284 -24.25 -1.62 -8.68
C ARG A 284 -24.59 -2.09 -7.27
N ALA A 285 -25.24 -3.24 -7.21
CA ALA A 285 -25.37 -4.02 -5.99
C ALA A 285 -24.41 -5.22 -6.05
N GLU A 286 -23.47 -5.27 -5.11
CA GLU A 286 -22.49 -6.34 -4.97
C GLU A 286 -22.81 -7.18 -3.72
N HIS A 287 -22.72 -8.49 -3.86
CA HIS A 287 -22.96 -9.44 -2.76
C HIS A 287 -21.78 -10.39 -2.67
N PHE A 288 -21.37 -10.69 -1.43
CA PHE A 288 -20.22 -11.51 -1.13
C PHE A 288 -20.62 -12.61 -0.14
N ALA A 289 -20.05 -13.79 -0.33
CA ALA A 289 -20.13 -14.90 0.61
C ALA A 289 -18.71 -15.37 0.90
N PHE A 290 -18.46 -15.80 2.13
CA PHE A 290 -17.15 -16.29 2.54
C PHE A 290 -17.29 -17.64 3.23
N ASP A 291 -16.31 -18.51 3.00
CA ASP A 291 -16.12 -19.68 3.84
C ASP A 291 -15.67 -19.27 5.27
N PRO A 292 -15.58 -20.20 6.22
CA PRO A 292 -15.09 -19.90 7.56
C PRO A 292 -13.67 -19.31 7.63
N ALA A 293 -12.76 -19.69 6.73
CA ALA A 293 -11.38 -19.16 6.65
C ALA A 293 -11.26 -17.83 5.87
N GLY A 294 -12.38 -17.22 5.48
CA GLY A 294 -12.41 -15.89 4.85
C GLY A 294 -12.16 -15.90 3.34
N ASN A 295 -12.19 -17.06 2.67
CA ASN A 295 -12.12 -17.13 1.22
C ASN A 295 -13.47 -16.75 0.61
N LEU A 296 -13.44 -15.95 -0.44
CA LEU A 296 -14.62 -15.58 -1.22
C LEU A 296 -15.19 -16.83 -1.93
N VAL A 297 -16.50 -17.03 -1.84
CA VAL A 297 -17.22 -18.17 -2.46
C VAL A 297 -18.44 -17.67 -3.22
N GLU A 298 -18.85 -18.41 -4.25
CA GLU A 298 -20.09 -18.11 -4.96
C GLU A 298 -21.28 -18.28 -4.01
N SER A 299 -22.21 -17.32 -4.02
CA SER A 299 -23.42 -17.42 -3.22
C SER A 299 -24.41 -18.37 -3.90
N ASP A 300 -24.83 -19.44 -3.22
CA ASP A 300 -25.98 -20.27 -3.60
C ASP A 300 -27.28 -19.45 -3.52
N ARG A 301 -27.54 -18.63 -4.53
CA ARG A 301 -28.85 -18.05 -4.80
C ARG A 301 -29.24 -18.37 -6.23
N GLN A 302 -29.78 -19.57 -6.41
CA GLN A 302 -30.85 -19.77 -7.37
C GLN A 302 -32.10 -19.04 -6.84
N GLY A 303 -32.66 -18.16 -7.65
CA GLY A 303 -33.90 -17.44 -7.32
C GLY A 303 -34.31 -16.46 -8.40
N THR A 304 -34.83 -17.00 -9.50
CA THR A 304 -35.94 -16.47 -10.32
C THR A 304 -36.14 -14.95 -10.33
N ASP A 305 -35.48 -14.24 -11.25
CA ASP A 305 -36.16 -13.34 -12.17
C ASP A 305 -35.24 -13.12 -13.38
N GLY A 306 -35.78 -13.37 -14.56
CA GLY A 306 -35.04 -13.37 -15.81
C GLY A 306 -34.89 -11.96 -16.39
N SER A 307 -33.67 -11.46 -16.42
CA SER A 307 -33.07 -10.73 -17.56
C SER A 307 -31.64 -10.33 -17.19
N ASP A 308 -30.71 -10.58 -18.11
CA ASP A 308 -29.27 -10.24 -18.08
C ASP A 308 -28.28 -11.19 -17.36
N VAL A 309 -28.46 -12.49 -17.58
CA VAL A 309 -27.30 -13.42 -17.60
C VAL A 309 -27.18 -13.97 -19.01
N THR A 310 -26.14 -13.55 -19.74
CA THR A 310 -25.85 -13.98 -21.11
C THR A 310 -25.56 -15.48 -21.16
N GLN A 311 -26.22 -16.16 -22.09
CA GLN A 311 -26.20 -17.61 -22.34
C GLN A 311 -24.86 -18.09 -22.96
N ALA A 312 -23.72 -17.91 -22.28
CA ALA A 312 -22.42 -18.39 -22.73
C ALA A 312 -21.84 -19.58 -21.93
N THR A 313 -22.57 -20.11 -20.94
CA THR A 313 -22.07 -21.16 -20.02
C THR A 313 -22.72 -22.52 -20.24
N ARG A 314 -22.65 -23.02 -21.48
CA ARG A 314 -22.87 -24.45 -21.74
C ARG A 314 -21.73 -25.01 -22.58
N TRP A 315 -20.76 -25.63 -21.92
CA TRP A 315 -19.86 -26.58 -22.57
C TRP A 315 -19.95 -27.95 -21.91
N THR A 316 -20.42 -28.86 -22.74
CA THR A 316 -20.45 -30.31 -22.60
C THR A 316 -19.04 -30.87 -22.48
N GLN A 317 -18.90 -31.74 -21.49
CA GLN A 317 -17.78 -32.63 -21.26
C GLN A 317 -17.54 -33.49 -22.51
N GLU A 318 -16.35 -33.39 -23.12
CA GLU A 318 -15.89 -34.41 -24.05
C GLU A 318 -15.70 -35.73 -23.28
N ARG A 319 -16.33 -36.78 -23.80
CA ARG A 319 -16.28 -38.15 -23.29
C ARG A 319 -14.91 -38.79 -23.53
N PRO A 320 -14.54 -39.77 -22.70
CA PRO A 320 -14.09 -41.05 -23.22
C PRO A 320 -15.23 -42.07 -23.15
N ARG A 321 -15.37 -42.86 -24.21
CA ARG A 321 -16.21 -44.07 -24.24
C ARG A 321 -15.76 -45.02 -23.12
N ASP A 322 -16.73 -45.58 -22.39
CA ASP A 322 -16.97 -47.02 -22.34
C ASP A 322 -18.30 -47.30 -21.65
N GLY A 323 -19.05 -48.25 -22.21
CA GLY A 323 -20.45 -48.49 -21.91
C GLY A 323 -20.69 -49.47 -20.76
N LEU A 324 -21.87 -49.37 -20.15
CA LEU A 324 -22.85 -50.44 -20.00
C LEU A 324 -24.10 -49.90 -19.30
N ASP A 325 -25.25 -50.28 -19.85
CA ASP A 325 -26.62 -49.98 -19.43
C ASP A 325 -26.89 -50.37 -17.97
N HIS A 326 -27.76 -49.63 -17.27
CA HIS A 326 -29.06 -50.12 -16.79
C HIS A 326 -29.93 -48.99 -16.21
N THR A 327 -31.22 -49.11 -16.49
CA THR A 327 -32.35 -48.19 -16.26
C THR A 327 -32.86 -48.16 -14.82
N PRO A 328 -33.71 -47.16 -14.47
CA PRO A 328 -33.93 -46.68 -13.11
C PRO A 328 -35.24 -47.21 -12.50
N GLU A 329 -35.31 -47.37 -11.16
CA GLU A 329 -36.53 -47.11 -10.38
C GLU A 329 -36.34 -47.23 -8.84
N SER A 330 -37.12 -46.40 -8.14
CA SER A 330 -37.48 -46.39 -6.72
C SER A 330 -36.61 -45.59 -5.71
N ARG A 331 -37.28 -44.57 -5.15
CA ARG A 331 -36.85 -43.55 -4.19
C ARG A 331 -36.66 -44.12 -2.78
N VAL A 332 -35.65 -43.62 -2.05
CA VAL A 332 -35.64 -43.58 -0.58
C VAL A 332 -35.14 -42.21 -0.11
N ARG A 333 -35.86 -41.62 0.85
CA ARG A 333 -35.49 -40.41 1.60
C ARG A 333 -34.10 -40.56 2.21
N VAL A 334 -33.29 -39.51 2.15
CA VAL A 334 -32.09 -39.37 2.98
C VAL A 334 -32.08 -37.96 3.56
N ASP A 335 -32.03 -37.87 4.89
CA ASP A 335 -31.61 -36.66 5.62
C ASP A 335 -30.32 -36.13 5.01
N PHE A 336 -30.14 -34.81 4.86
CA PHE A 336 -28.94 -34.25 4.26
C PHE A 336 -27.81 -34.09 5.30
N PRO A 337 -26.75 -34.92 5.28
CA PRO A 337 -25.54 -34.72 6.07
C PRO A 337 -24.45 -34.04 5.22
N ASN A 338 -24.80 -33.47 4.06
CA ASN A 338 -23.90 -32.87 3.08
C ASN A 338 -24.46 -31.52 2.63
N ALA A 339 -24.04 -30.44 3.30
CA ALA A 339 -23.87 -29.17 2.59
C ALA A 339 -22.87 -29.40 1.44
N PRO A 340 -23.01 -28.75 0.28
CA PRO A 340 -22.05 -28.91 -0.79
C PRO A 340 -20.65 -28.51 -0.30
N LYS A 341 -19.71 -29.47 -0.31
CA LYS A 341 -18.28 -29.18 -0.18
C LYS A 341 -17.89 -28.31 -1.38
N LEU A 342 -17.79 -27.01 -1.16
CA LEU A 342 -16.98 -26.13 -2.01
C LEU A 342 -15.57 -26.73 -2.06
N SER A 343 -15.06 -26.92 -3.26
CA SER A 343 -14.09 -27.98 -3.58
C SER A 343 -12.74 -27.85 -2.86
N SER A 344 -12.45 -28.84 -2.02
CA SER A 344 -11.15 -29.12 -1.40
C SER A 344 -10.12 -29.57 -2.45
N ALA A 345 -9.17 -28.70 -2.81
CA ALA A 345 -7.79 -29.08 -3.15
C ALA A 345 -6.92 -27.83 -3.36
N MET A 346 -6.00 -27.58 -2.42
CA MET A 346 -5.04 -26.46 -2.27
C MET A 346 -5.51 -25.20 -1.50
N GLY A 347 -5.98 -25.37 -0.26
CA GLY A 347 -6.04 -24.29 0.75
C GLY A 347 -6.89 -23.07 0.38
N ASN A 348 -6.38 -21.86 0.65
CA ASN A 348 -7.07 -20.58 0.49
C ASN A 348 -7.21 -20.09 -0.97
N LEU A 349 -6.83 -20.88 -1.97
CA LEU A 349 -6.81 -20.45 -3.38
C LEU A 349 -8.23 -20.31 -3.98
N LEU A 350 -8.48 -19.19 -4.65
CA LEU A 350 -9.72 -18.97 -5.38
C LEU A 350 -9.61 -19.57 -6.77
N LYS A 351 -10.34 -20.65 -7.10
CA LYS A 351 -10.27 -21.26 -8.45
C LYS A 351 -11.32 -20.73 -9.42
N ARG A 352 -12.49 -20.36 -8.91
CA ARG A 352 -13.62 -19.86 -9.69
C ARG A 352 -14.40 -18.83 -8.89
N TYR A 353 -14.80 -17.76 -9.55
CA TYR A 353 -15.71 -16.78 -8.99
C TYR A 353 -16.39 -15.96 -10.08
N ALA A 354 -17.72 -15.85 -10.03
CA ALA A 354 -18.51 -15.07 -10.98
C ALA A 354 -18.21 -15.45 -12.46
N GLY A 355 -17.98 -16.75 -12.70
CA GLY A 355 -17.61 -17.29 -14.01
C GLY A 355 -16.14 -17.09 -14.42
N THR A 356 -15.36 -16.31 -13.67
CA THR A 356 -13.91 -16.16 -13.89
C THR A 356 -13.16 -17.38 -13.34
N HIS A 357 -12.18 -17.88 -14.10
CA HIS A 357 -11.34 -19.00 -13.73
C HIS A 357 -9.92 -18.52 -13.41
N TYR A 358 -9.35 -19.06 -12.35
CA TYR A 358 -8.03 -18.70 -11.84
C TYR A 358 -7.17 -19.97 -11.74
N HIS A 359 -5.95 -19.89 -12.24
CA HIS A 359 -4.98 -20.99 -12.23
C HIS A 359 -3.69 -20.52 -11.58
N TYR A 360 -3.08 -21.39 -10.80
CA TYR A 360 -1.90 -21.09 -10.00
C TYR A 360 -0.77 -22.07 -10.31
N ASP A 361 0.47 -21.65 -10.12
CA ASP A 361 1.63 -22.54 -10.11
C ASP A 361 1.72 -23.35 -8.80
N THR A 362 2.75 -24.19 -8.68
CA THR A 362 3.03 -25.00 -7.49
C THR A 362 3.42 -24.20 -6.25
N TYR A 363 3.75 -22.91 -6.43
CA TYR A 363 4.10 -21.96 -5.37
C TYR A 363 2.91 -21.09 -4.97
N GLY A 364 1.77 -21.23 -5.63
CA GLY A 364 0.56 -20.48 -5.33
C GLY A 364 0.51 -19.09 -5.95
N ASN A 365 1.29 -18.82 -7.00
CA ASN A 365 1.22 -17.59 -7.78
C ASN A 365 0.17 -17.73 -8.89
N LEU A 366 -0.68 -16.72 -9.10
CA LEU A 366 -1.71 -16.73 -10.14
C LEU A 366 -1.07 -16.66 -11.52
N THR A 367 -1.04 -17.76 -12.27
CA THR A 367 -0.44 -17.81 -13.62
C THR A 367 -1.42 -17.52 -14.73
N ARG A 368 -2.73 -17.69 -14.49
CA ARG A 368 -3.74 -17.40 -15.51
C ARG A 368 -5.09 -17.00 -14.93
N ARG A 369 -5.70 -15.96 -15.52
CA ARG A 369 -7.08 -15.52 -15.26
C ARG A 369 -7.88 -15.58 -16.56
N ILE A 370 -9.05 -16.22 -16.56
CA ILE A 370 -9.94 -16.34 -17.72
C ILE A 370 -11.31 -15.80 -17.33
N GLU A 371 -11.73 -14.70 -17.95
CA GLU A 371 -13.03 -14.09 -17.71
C GLU A 371 -14.18 -14.81 -18.45
N PRO A 372 -15.45 -14.60 -18.06
CA PRO A 372 -16.61 -15.23 -18.71
C PRO A 372 -16.75 -14.92 -20.21
N ASN A 373 -16.22 -13.79 -20.66
CA ASN A 373 -16.17 -13.37 -22.06
C ASN A 373 -15.03 -14.05 -22.86
N GLY A 374 -14.21 -14.88 -22.20
CA GLY A 374 -13.06 -15.59 -22.77
C GLY A 374 -11.74 -14.81 -22.74
N GLN A 375 -11.75 -13.52 -22.38
CA GLN A 375 -10.53 -12.74 -22.21
C GLN A 375 -9.62 -13.42 -21.20
N THR A 376 -8.35 -13.56 -21.56
CA THR A 376 -7.38 -14.35 -20.82
C THR A 376 -6.16 -13.52 -20.52
N TRP A 377 -5.71 -13.55 -19.26
CA TRP A 377 -4.42 -13.06 -18.85
C TRP A 377 -3.52 -14.23 -18.48
N HIS A 378 -2.26 -14.15 -18.90
CA HIS A 378 -1.17 -15.02 -18.46
C HIS A 378 -0.16 -14.19 -17.70
N TYR A 379 0.34 -14.74 -16.60
CA TYR A 379 1.31 -14.08 -15.72
C TYR A 379 2.49 -15.01 -15.50
N GLN A 380 3.71 -14.44 -15.52
CA GLN A 380 4.94 -15.16 -15.20
C GLN A 380 5.64 -14.50 -14.02
N TYR A 381 6.24 -15.32 -13.17
CA TYR A 381 6.91 -14.90 -11.95
C TYR A 381 8.35 -15.38 -11.94
N ASP A 382 9.22 -14.57 -11.35
CA ASP A 382 10.60 -14.95 -11.10
C ASP A 382 10.75 -15.89 -9.88
N ALA A 383 11.99 -16.30 -9.61
CA ALA A 383 12.31 -17.21 -8.53
C ALA A 383 12.09 -16.59 -7.14
N GLU A 384 11.75 -15.31 -7.03
CA GLU A 384 11.35 -14.65 -5.77
C GLU A 384 9.85 -14.29 -5.76
N HIS A 385 9.07 -14.89 -6.68
CA HIS A 385 7.63 -14.73 -6.80
C HIS A 385 7.17 -13.30 -7.14
N ARG A 386 8.01 -12.53 -7.84
CA ARG A 386 7.67 -11.22 -8.39
C ARG A 386 7.21 -11.37 -9.84
N MET A 387 6.10 -10.72 -10.21
CA MET A 387 5.57 -10.82 -11.58
C MET A 387 6.52 -10.14 -12.56
N VAL A 388 7.11 -10.89 -13.49
CA VAL A 388 8.07 -10.35 -14.48
C VAL A 388 7.46 -10.17 -15.86
N GLU A 389 6.37 -10.89 -16.17
CA GLU A 389 5.62 -10.71 -17.41
C GLU A 389 4.11 -10.85 -17.22
N ALA A 390 3.35 -10.12 -18.03
CA ALA A 390 1.91 -10.28 -18.17
C ALA A 390 1.48 -10.16 -19.63
N SER A 391 0.63 -11.07 -20.09
CA SER A 391 0.09 -11.07 -21.46
C SER A 391 -1.43 -11.18 -21.44
N HIS A 392 -2.11 -10.32 -22.18
CA HIS A 392 -3.57 -10.30 -22.31
C HIS A 392 -3.98 -10.72 -23.71
N TYR A 393 -4.98 -11.60 -23.81
CA TYR A 393 -5.51 -12.15 -25.05
C TYR A 393 -7.03 -11.98 -25.11
N ALA A 394 -7.55 -11.76 -26.32
CA ALA A 394 -8.99 -11.73 -26.58
C ALA A 394 -9.66 -13.06 -26.22
N GLN A 395 -8.96 -14.17 -26.45
CA GLN A 395 -9.35 -15.52 -26.09
C GLN A 395 -8.11 -16.29 -25.63
N ALA A 396 -8.35 -17.32 -24.83
CA ALA A 396 -7.35 -18.33 -24.47
C ALA A 396 -6.60 -18.85 -25.72
N PRO A 397 -5.28 -18.65 -25.86
CA PRO A 397 -4.53 -19.27 -26.95
C PRO A 397 -4.52 -20.79 -26.75
N ALA A 398 -4.64 -21.55 -27.85
CA ALA A 398 -4.49 -23.00 -27.80
C ALA A 398 -3.03 -23.37 -27.52
N ALA A 399 -2.79 -24.58 -26.98
CA ALA A 399 -1.42 -25.02 -26.74
C ALA A 399 -0.64 -25.13 -28.07
N GLY A 400 0.49 -24.44 -28.16
CA GLY A 400 1.31 -24.39 -29.39
C GLY A 400 0.83 -23.40 -30.45
N ASP A 401 -0.11 -22.51 -30.10
CA ASP A 401 -0.59 -21.43 -30.96
C ASP A 401 0.28 -20.18 -30.76
N ASP A 402 0.75 -19.60 -31.87
CA ASP A 402 1.56 -18.37 -31.91
C ASP A 402 0.70 -17.09 -31.93
N THR A 403 -0.55 -17.18 -31.48
CA THR A 403 -1.44 -16.01 -31.36
C THR A 403 -0.77 -14.91 -30.54
N ALA A 404 -0.56 -13.76 -31.16
CA ALA A 404 0.03 -12.61 -30.50
C ALA A 404 -0.93 -12.03 -29.45
N PRO A 405 -0.43 -11.63 -28.27
CA PRO A 405 -1.26 -11.00 -27.25
C PRO A 405 -1.74 -9.61 -27.71
N LEU A 406 -2.90 -9.19 -27.18
CA LEU A 406 -3.43 -7.82 -27.33
C LEU A 406 -2.52 -6.81 -26.62
N THR A 407 -2.06 -7.16 -25.43
CA THR A 407 -1.04 -6.43 -24.68
C THR A 407 -0.05 -7.40 -24.06
N HIS A 408 1.22 -7.03 -24.08
CA HIS A 408 2.30 -7.75 -23.40
C HIS A 408 3.11 -6.75 -22.59
N ALA A 409 3.40 -7.08 -21.34
CA ALA A 409 4.18 -6.24 -20.46
C ALA A 409 5.28 -7.04 -19.75
N ARG A 410 6.42 -6.38 -19.56
CA ARG A 410 7.57 -6.88 -18.81
C ARG A 410 7.91 -5.92 -17.68
N TYR A 411 8.44 -6.45 -16.58
CA TYR A 411 8.72 -5.71 -15.35
C TYR A 411 10.11 -6.04 -14.82
N ALA A 412 10.76 -5.08 -14.18
CA ALA A 412 11.94 -5.32 -13.35
C ALA A 412 11.83 -4.63 -12.00
N TYR A 413 12.64 -5.13 -11.06
CA TYR A 413 12.56 -4.76 -9.65
C TYR A 413 13.96 -4.50 -9.09
N ASP A 414 14.04 -3.52 -8.20
CA ASP A 414 15.27 -3.31 -7.47
C ASP A 414 15.53 -4.37 -6.39
N SER A 415 16.65 -4.21 -5.71
CA SER A 415 17.09 -5.08 -4.60
C SER A 415 16.16 -5.06 -3.39
N MET A 416 15.33 -4.02 -3.25
CA MET A 416 14.30 -3.89 -2.22
C MET A 416 12.93 -4.41 -2.69
N GLY A 417 12.85 -4.95 -3.92
CA GLY A 417 11.64 -5.47 -4.54
C GLY A 417 10.69 -4.40 -5.07
N ARG A 418 11.15 -3.15 -5.25
CA ARG A 418 10.35 -2.06 -5.82
C ARG A 418 10.40 -2.14 -7.33
N ARG A 419 9.26 -2.00 -8.00
CA ARG A 419 9.23 -1.97 -9.47
C ARG A 419 9.94 -0.73 -9.99
N ILE A 420 10.98 -0.91 -10.80
CA ILE A 420 11.82 0.20 -11.33
C ILE A 420 11.50 0.56 -12.77
N TRP A 421 10.94 -0.36 -13.54
CA TRP A 421 10.35 -0.05 -14.83
C TRP A 421 9.31 -1.09 -15.24
N LYS A 422 8.45 -0.68 -16.17
CA LYS A 422 7.63 -1.59 -16.98
C LYS A 422 7.73 -1.23 -18.45
N GLN A 423 7.77 -2.23 -19.32
CA GLN A 423 7.69 -2.03 -20.76
C GLN A 423 6.45 -2.72 -21.29
N MET A 424 5.55 -1.96 -21.92
CA MET A 424 4.29 -2.45 -22.46
C MET A 424 4.30 -2.38 -23.99
N THR A 425 3.77 -3.41 -24.63
CA THR A 425 3.57 -3.46 -26.08
C THR A 425 2.11 -3.82 -26.32
N GLN A 426 1.37 -2.92 -26.97
CA GLN A 426 0.02 -3.17 -27.43
C GLN A 426 0.06 -3.56 -28.90
N GLN A 427 -0.78 -4.50 -29.32
CA GLN A 427 -0.84 -4.98 -30.70
C GLN A 427 -1.00 -3.81 -31.68
N GLY A 428 -0.04 -3.67 -32.61
CA GLY A 428 -0.02 -2.61 -33.62
C GLY A 428 0.60 -1.28 -33.18
N ASN A 429 1.01 -1.15 -31.91
CA ASN A 429 1.65 0.06 -31.36
C ASN A 429 3.14 -0.17 -31.07
N ALA A 430 3.90 0.92 -31.07
CA ALA A 430 5.29 0.89 -30.61
C ALA A 430 5.36 0.59 -29.10
N PRO A 431 6.41 -0.09 -28.61
CA PRO A 431 6.61 -0.30 -27.19
C PRO A 431 6.66 1.02 -26.42
N GLU A 432 6.12 0.98 -25.21
CA GLU A 432 6.16 2.05 -24.25
C GLU A 432 6.97 1.61 -23.03
N LEU A 433 7.92 2.44 -22.60
CA LEU A 433 8.69 2.23 -21.40
C LEU A 433 8.24 3.23 -20.33
N ILE A 434 7.96 2.74 -19.13
CA ILE A 434 7.68 3.57 -17.96
C ILE A 434 8.75 3.25 -16.92
N VAL A 435 9.50 4.25 -16.50
CA VAL A 435 10.51 4.14 -15.44
C VAL A 435 9.94 4.74 -14.16
N PHE A 436 10.15 4.07 -13.02
CA PHE A 436 9.63 4.48 -11.72
C PHE A 436 10.77 4.90 -10.80
N THR A 437 10.55 5.90 -9.97
CA THR A 437 11.48 6.29 -8.90
C THR A 437 10.78 6.23 -7.54
N TRP A 438 11.56 6.03 -6.48
CA TRP A 438 11.06 5.78 -5.14
C TRP A 438 11.67 6.72 -4.08
N ASP A 439 10.93 6.97 -3.00
CA ASP A 439 11.40 7.57 -1.74
C ASP A 439 11.04 6.59 -0.62
N GLY A 440 12.00 5.77 -0.20
CA GLY A 440 11.71 4.61 0.65
C GLY A 440 10.71 3.66 -0.04
N ASP A 441 9.56 3.42 0.58
CA ASP A 441 8.48 2.60 0.02
C ASP A 441 7.42 3.40 -0.77
N LEU A 442 7.55 4.73 -0.87
CA LEU A 442 6.63 5.58 -1.63
C LEU A 442 7.02 5.66 -3.10
N LEU A 443 6.04 5.42 -3.98
CA LEU A 443 6.20 5.63 -5.42
C LEU A 443 6.30 7.14 -5.70
N GLN A 444 7.51 7.64 -5.90
CA GLN A 444 7.77 9.07 -6.03
C GLN A 444 7.42 9.60 -7.41
N SER A 445 7.81 8.90 -8.48
CA SER A 445 7.50 9.35 -9.84
C SER A 445 7.40 8.21 -10.87
N GLU A 446 6.75 8.52 -12.00
CA GLU A 446 6.80 7.74 -13.23
C GLU A 446 7.24 8.61 -14.41
N GLU A 447 8.07 8.07 -15.29
CA GLU A 447 8.50 8.71 -16.53
C GLU A 447 8.19 7.80 -17.72
N ARG A 448 7.37 8.31 -18.63
CA ARG A 448 6.85 7.58 -19.79
C ARG A 448 7.62 7.96 -21.06
N TYR A 449 8.13 6.96 -21.74
CA TYR A 449 8.88 7.07 -23.00
C TYR A 449 8.17 6.26 -24.08
N GLN A 450 8.05 6.83 -25.27
CA GLN A 450 7.48 6.16 -26.44
C GLN A 450 8.45 6.28 -27.62
N GLY A 451 8.59 5.22 -28.40
CA GLY A 451 9.40 5.24 -29.62
C GLY A 451 10.22 3.97 -29.81
N HIS A 452 11.07 3.98 -30.84
CA HIS A 452 12.02 2.90 -31.08
C HIS A 452 13.15 3.01 -30.05
N LEU A 453 13.06 2.21 -28.98
CA LEU A 453 14.11 2.04 -27.99
C LEU A 453 15.25 1.25 -28.68
N PRO A 454 16.41 1.86 -28.99
CA PRO A 454 17.44 1.21 -29.78
C PRO A 454 18.06 0.01 -29.03
N ASP A 455 18.46 -1.02 -29.78
CA ASP A 455 19.18 -2.19 -29.25
C ASP A 455 20.57 -1.82 -28.70
N MET A 456 21.07 -2.67 -27.79
CA MET A 456 22.27 -2.54 -26.93
C MET A 456 23.59 -2.05 -27.56
N ALA A 457 23.70 -1.90 -28.89
CA ALA A 457 24.97 -1.81 -29.60
C ALA A 457 25.85 -0.58 -29.28
N HIS A 458 25.33 0.44 -28.58
CA HIS A 458 26.04 1.72 -28.38
C HIS A 458 26.05 2.27 -26.94
N ALA A 459 25.34 1.66 -25.97
CA ALA A 459 25.19 2.23 -24.62
C ALA A 459 26.41 1.99 -23.69
N SER A 460 27.34 1.11 -24.06
CA SER A 460 28.45 0.63 -23.22
C SER A 460 29.59 1.65 -22.97
N LEU A 461 29.42 2.92 -23.35
CA LEU A 461 30.51 3.92 -23.34
C LEU A 461 30.26 5.15 -22.44
N LEU A 462 29.11 5.26 -21.75
CA LEU A 462 28.85 6.39 -20.85
C LEU A 462 28.76 5.90 -19.39
N GLU A 463 29.71 6.34 -18.57
CA GLU A 463 29.60 6.31 -17.11
C GLU A 463 28.78 7.53 -16.68
N LEU A 464 27.69 7.31 -15.95
CA LEU A 464 26.90 8.42 -15.37
C LEU A 464 27.73 9.04 -14.23
N ASP A 465 27.93 10.35 -14.27
CA ASP A 465 28.58 11.07 -13.17
C ASP A 465 27.55 11.27 -12.07
N VAL A 466 27.49 10.29 -11.16
CA VAL A 466 26.53 10.27 -10.06
C VAL A 466 27.07 11.13 -8.92
N GLU A 467 26.24 12.06 -8.47
CA GLU A 467 26.49 12.86 -7.27
C GLU A 467 26.90 11.95 -6.09
N ASP A 468 27.82 12.44 -5.23
CA ASP A 468 28.15 11.82 -3.96
C ASP A 468 27.55 12.65 -2.81
N PRO A 469 26.36 12.26 -2.30
CA PRO A 469 25.64 13.01 -1.27
C PRO A 469 26.39 13.24 0.03
N SER A 470 27.43 12.43 0.29
CA SER A 470 28.25 12.54 1.49
C SER A 470 29.23 13.73 1.46
N ARG A 471 29.42 14.38 0.30
CA ARG A 471 30.35 15.52 0.16
C ARG A 471 29.61 16.84 0.30
N SER A 472 29.91 17.60 1.34
CA SER A 472 29.29 18.90 1.64
C SER A 472 29.46 19.99 0.58
N TYR A 473 30.39 19.82 -0.37
CA TYR A 473 30.67 20.73 -1.48
C TYR A 473 30.28 20.17 -2.85
N SER A 474 29.62 19.00 -2.91
CA SER A 474 29.02 18.55 -4.18
C SER A 474 27.91 19.52 -4.54
N VAL A 475 28.14 20.35 -5.55
CA VAL A 475 27.04 21.05 -6.23
C VAL A 475 26.13 19.94 -6.79
N PRO A 476 24.80 20.01 -6.65
CA PRO A 476 23.90 19.04 -7.27
C PRO A 476 23.97 19.21 -8.80
N ILE A 477 24.97 18.58 -9.41
CA ILE A 477 25.28 18.75 -10.83
C ILE A 477 24.28 17.94 -11.68
N ALA A 478 23.66 16.89 -11.13
CA ALA A 478 22.39 16.34 -11.63
C ALA A 478 21.80 15.32 -10.63
N GLN A 479 20.63 15.62 -10.05
CA GLN A 479 19.85 14.67 -9.26
C GLN A 479 19.17 13.59 -10.11
N ARG A 480 19.27 13.70 -11.44
CA ARG A 480 18.74 12.76 -12.42
C ARG A 480 19.59 12.75 -13.68
N GLN A 481 20.05 11.58 -14.11
CA GLN A 481 20.74 11.38 -15.38
C GLN A 481 20.32 10.05 -16.03
N HIS A 482 20.38 9.95 -17.36
CA HIS A 482 20.17 8.69 -18.06
C HIS A 482 20.85 8.65 -19.42
N THR A 483 21.07 7.43 -19.92
CA THR A 483 21.68 7.22 -21.24
C THR A 483 20.67 7.17 -22.38
N LEU A 484 19.35 7.21 -22.12
CA LEU A 484 18.32 7.21 -23.18
C LEU A 484 18.42 8.40 -24.15
N GLY A 485 18.93 9.56 -23.69
CA GLY A 485 18.99 10.79 -24.50
C GLY A 485 20.17 10.85 -25.48
N TYR A 486 21.14 9.94 -25.39
CA TYR A 486 22.40 10.07 -26.12
C TYR A 486 22.41 9.42 -27.51
N LEU A 487 21.40 8.61 -27.89
CA LEU A 487 21.51 7.76 -29.08
C LEU A 487 20.39 7.79 -30.12
N ALA A 488 19.20 8.32 -29.85
CA ALA A 488 18.19 8.56 -30.89
C ALA A 488 16.93 9.07 -30.21
N ASN A 489 16.50 10.31 -30.45
CA ASN A 489 15.10 10.78 -30.42
C ASN A 489 14.12 10.26 -29.33
N VAL A 490 14.60 9.68 -28.21
CA VAL A 490 13.79 9.07 -27.15
C VAL A 490 13.63 10.14 -26.08
N ILE A 491 12.55 10.88 -26.22
CA ILE A 491 12.19 12.00 -25.36
C ILE A 491 11.13 11.50 -24.38
N PRO A 492 11.24 11.79 -23.07
CA PRO A 492 10.16 11.48 -22.15
C PRO A 492 8.90 12.23 -22.61
N LEU A 493 7.80 11.53 -22.84
CA LEU A 493 6.54 12.18 -23.20
C LEU A 493 5.93 12.91 -22.01
N ARG A 494 6.04 12.27 -20.84
CA ARG A 494 5.40 12.70 -19.60
C ARG A 494 6.19 12.20 -18.41
N ARG A 495 6.32 13.05 -17.39
CA ARG A 495 6.65 12.66 -16.03
C ARG A 495 5.49 12.99 -15.11
N VAL A 496 5.20 12.12 -14.16
CA VAL A 496 4.29 12.41 -13.05
C VAL A 496 5.03 12.21 -11.75
N SER A 497 5.13 13.25 -10.93
CA SER A 497 5.60 13.17 -9.55
C SER A 497 4.39 13.10 -8.63
N TYR A 498 4.33 12.08 -7.77
CA TYR A 498 3.25 11.88 -6.80
C TYR A 498 3.67 12.47 -5.45
N LEU A 499 2.85 13.38 -4.91
CA LEU A 499 3.13 14.09 -3.67
C LEU A 499 2.22 13.53 -2.58
N PHE A 500 2.81 12.95 -1.54
CA PHE A 500 2.10 12.31 -0.43
C PHE A 500 2.14 13.19 0.82
N GLU A 501 1.11 13.07 1.66
CA GLU A 501 1.18 13.60 3.02
C GLU A 501 2.31 12.93 3.80
N ALA A 502 2.99 13.70 4.65
CA ALA A 502 4.20 13.21 5.33
C ALA A 502 3.96 11.91 6.09
N ASN A 503 4.94 11.00 6.02
CA ASN A 503 4.94 9.70 6.72
C ASN A 503 3.69 8.84 6.42
N SER A 504 3.10 8.96 5.23
CA SER A 504 1.89 8.25 4.84
C SER A 504 1.88 7.87 3.36
N PHE A 505 0.96 6.96 2.99
CA PHE A 505 0.66 6.62 1.60
C PHE A 505 -0.54 7.41 1.05
N ILE A 506 -0.93 8.50 1.71
CA ILE A 506 -2.09 9.31 1.35
C ILE A 506 -1.65 10.36 0.31
N PRO A 507 -2.15 10.30 -0.94
CA PRO A 507 -1.77 11.25 -1.96
C PRO A 507 -2.43 12.61 -1.72
N ALA A 508 -1.63 13.67 -1.77
CA ALA A 508 -2.06 15.06 -1.67
C ALA A 508 -2.19 15.73 -3.04
N ALA A 509 -1.26 15.46 -3.95
CA ALA A 509 -1.25 16.05 -5.29
C ALA A 509 -0.44 15.20 -6.27
N LYS A 510 -0.58 15.50 -7.57
CA LYS A 510 0.33 15.02 -8.61
C LYS A 510 0.80 16.19 -9.46
N LEU A 511 2.08 16.21 -9.78
CA LEU A 511 2.65 17.14 -10.76
C LEU A 511 2.89 16.41 -12.07
N GLU A 512 2.18 16.81 -13.12
CA GLU A 512 2.37 16.28 -14.47
C GLU A 512 3.22 17.24 -15.29
N THR A 513 4.38 16.79 -15.76
CA THR A 513 5.26 17.54 -16.67
C THR A 513 5.29 16.86 -18.03
N ARG A 514 5.07 17.61 -19.11
CA ARG A 514 5.22 17.13 -20.49
C ARG A 514 6.43 17.76 -21.12
N PHE A 515 7.10 17.03 -22.01
CA PHE A 515 8.33 17.50 -22.65
C PHE A 515 8.17 17.59 -24.17
N GLU A 516 9.03 18.41 -24.77
CA GLU A 516 9.19 18.53 -26.21
C GLU A 516 10.64 18.35 -26.64
N ALA A 517 10.83 17.99 -27.91
CA ALA A 517 12.15 17.89 -28.54
C ALA A 517 12.75 19.27 -28.77
N VAL A 518 14.06 19.42 -28.52
CA VAL A 518 14.79 20.63 -28.87
C VAL A 518 16.08 20.28 -29.59
N GLU A 519 16.30 20.82 -30.78
CA GLU A 519 17.59 20.72 -31.45
C GLU A 519 18.60 21.64 -30.76
N GLN A 520 19.64 21.05 -30.17
CA GLN A 520 20.75 21.80 -29.61
C GLN A 520 21.86 21.91 -30.65
N GLN A 521 22.16 23.13 -31.08
CA GLN A 521 23.32 23.37 -31.94
C GLN A 521 24.60 23.17 -31.14
N THR A 522 25.46 22.27 -31.60
CA THR A 522 26.82 22.25 -31.10
C THR A 522 27.50 23.49 -31.68
N GLY A 523 28.13 24.32 -30.84
CA GLY A 523 28.85 25.54 -31.26
C GLY A 523 30.05 25.29 -32.20
N THR A 524 30.16 24.09 -32.77
CA THR A 524 31.22 23.61 -33.66
C THR A 524 30.78 23.45 -35.12
N GLY A 525 29.50 23.68 -35.44
CA GLY A 525 28.98 23.58 -36.81
C GLY A 525 28.80 22.14 -37.32
N GLN A 526 28.92 21.12 -36.46
CA GLN A 526 28.50 19.75 -36.74
C GLN A 526 27.04 19.52 -36.31
N SER A 527 26.37 18.51 -36.91
CA SER A 527 24.98 18.12 -36.63
C SER A 527 24.64 18.23 -35.14
N GLY A 528 23.58 18.98 -34.83
CA GLY A 528 23.08 19.14 -33.48
C GLY A 528 22.61 17.81 -32.88
N TYR A 529 22.58 17.73 -31.55
CA TYR A 529 21.93 16.63 -30.83
C TYR A 529 20.52 17.08 -30.41
N THR A 530 19.56 16.15 -30.43
CA THR A 530 18.19 16.42 -29.96
C THR A 530 18.12 16.22 -28.45
N GLY A 531 18.03 17.32 -27.71
CA GLY A 531 17.69 17.32 -26.29
C GLY A 531 16.17 17.38 -26.08
N TYR A 532 15.75 17.56 -24.82
CA TYR A 532 14.37 17.83 -24.49
C TYR A 532 14.26 18.87 -23.37
N GLN A 533 13.14 19.59 -23.34
CA GLN A 533 12.82 20.58 -22.31
C GLN A 533 11.36 20.42 -21.85
N PRO A 534 11.01 20.86 -20.63
CA PRO A 534 9.63 20.93 -20.20
C PRO A 534 8.82 21.86 -21.11
N LEU A 535 7.75 21.33 -21.71
CA LEU A 535 6.76 22.11 -22.48
C LEU A 535 5.72 22.75 -21.54
N MET A 536 5.26 21.98 -20.56
CA MET A 536 4.31 22.43 -19.54
C MET A 536 4.47 21.59 -18.28
N ALA A 537 4.16 22.20 -17.13
CA ALA A 537 4.05 21.53 -15.85
C ALA A 537 2.73 21.95 -15.20
N GLU A 538 1.89 20.99 -14.85
CA GLU A 538 0.57 21.22 -14.26
C GLU A 538 0.43 20.42 -12.96
N LEU A 539 0.08 21.14 -11.90
CA LEU A 539 -0.09 20.58 -10.57
C LEU A 539 -1.57 20.37 -10.27
N TYR A 540 -1.94 19.12 -10.03
CA TYR A 540 -3.28 18.70 -9.74
C TYR A 540 -3.45 18.30 -8.27
N ASP A 541 -4.52 18.77 -7.65
CA ASP A 541 -4.84 18.46 -6.25
C ASP A 541 -5.68 17.18 -6.16
N ILE A 542 -5.31 16.27 -5.26
CA ILE A 542 -6.02 15.01 -5.05
C ILE A 542 -6.87 15.12 -3.79
N GLN A 543 -8.17 14.89 -3.93
CA GLN A 543 -9.09 14.74 -2.81
C GLN A 543 -9.34 13.26 -2.53
N ILE A 544 -9.51 12.94 -1.26
CA ILE A 544 -9.51 11.57 -0.74
C ILE A 544 -10.76 11.26 0.09
N ASP A 545 -11.05 9.98 0.27
CA ASP A 545 -12.04 9.50 1.24
C ASP A 545 -11.47 9.40 2.67
N HIS A 546 -12.23 8.78 3.58
CA HIS A 546 -11.83 8.56 4.97
C HIS A 546 -10.66 7.57 5.13
N LEU A 547 -10.32 6.80 4.09
CA LEU A 547 -9.21 5.85 4.05
C LEU A 547 -8.00 6.38 3.30
N GLY A 548 -8.04 7.60 2.73
CA GLY A 548 -6.98 8.11 1.88
C GLY A 548 -7.06 7.64 0.42
N THR A 549 -8.17 7.04 -0.01
CA THR A 549 -8.41 6.65 -1.41
C THR A 549 -8.69 7.89 -2.25
N PRO A 550 -8.00 8.13 -3.38
CA PRO A 550 -8.30 9.22 -4.29
C PRO A 550 -9.74 9.14 -4.82
N LEU A 551 -10.52 10.18 -4.59
CA LEU A 551 -11.89 10.30 -5.10
C LEU A 551 -11.97 11.32 -6.23
N GLU A 552 -11.29 12.47 -6.10
CA GLU A 552 -11.28 13.50 -7.13
C GLU A 552 -9.86 14.02 -7.40
N VAL A 553 -9.65 14.49 -8.62
CA VAL A 553 -8.49 15.29 -9.02
C VAL A 553 -9.00 16.62 -9.53
N ALA A 554 -8.41 17.71 -9.04
CA ALA A 554 -8.73 19.07 -9.47
C ALA A 554 -7.52 19.74 -10.16
N ASP A 555 -7.78 20.55 -11.18
CA ASP A 555 -6.77 21.41 -11.82
C ASP A 555 -6.43 22.64 -10.95
N SER A 556 -5.53 23.50 -11.44
CA SER A 556 -5.10 24.72 -10.72
C SER A 556 -6.21 25.74 -10.47
N ASP A 557 -7.33 25.66 -11.21
CA ASP A 557 -8.50 26.51 -11.06
C ASP A 557 -9.54 25.90 -10.10
N GLY A 558 -9.28 24.69 -9.59
CA GLY A 558 -10.16 23.94 -8.70
C GLY A 558 -11.28 23.18 -9.43
N ASN A 559 -11.25 23.11 -10.76
CA ASN A 559 -12.22 22.34 -11.53
C ASN A 559 -11.91 20.84 -11.39
N LEU A 560 -12.93 20.03 -11.20
CA LEU A 560 -12.76 18.58 -11.12
C LEU A 560 -12.51 18.02 -12.53
N VAL A 561 -11.30 17.55 -12.78
CA VAL A 561 -10.88 16.95 -14.06
C VAL A 561 -10.98 15.43 -14.06
N TRP A 562 -11.09 14.84 -12.88
CA TRP A 562 -11.31 13.40 -12.67
C TRP A 562 -12.08 13.17 -11.37
N VAL A 563 -13.09 12.31 -11.43
CA VAL A 563 -13.98 11.90 -10.34
C VAL A 563 -14.16 10.39 -10.48
N GLY A 564 -13.45 9.64 -9.66
CA GLY A 564 -13.48 8.18 -9.68
C GLY A 564 -14.65 7.61 -8.91
N GLN A 565 -15.31 6.59 -9.45
CA GLN A 565 -16.33 5.81 -8.75
C GLN A 565 -15.89 4.35 -8.68
N TYR A 566 -15.84 3.82 -7.46
CA TYR A 566 -15.25 2.51 -7.17
C TYR A 566 -16.30 1.46 -6.81
N ARG A 567 -15.97 0.21 -7.11
CA ARG A 567 -16.58 -0.98 -6.51
C ARG A 567 -16.07 -1.18 -5.09
N ALA A 568 -16.73 -2.06 -4.33
CA ALA A 568 -16.44 -2.28 -2.92
C ALA A 568 -14.96 -2.59 -2.62
N TRP A 569 -14.31 -3.37 -3.48
CA TRP A 569 -12.93 -3.81 -3.32
C TRP A 569 -11.92 -2.95 -4.10
N GLY A 570 -12.27 -1.71 -4.44
CA GLY A 570 -11.32 -0.72 -4.97
C GLY A 570 -11.15 -0.74 -6.49
N GLN A 571 -11.88 -1.60 -7.22
CA GLN A 571 -11.89 -1.54 -8.68
C GLN A 571 -12.56 -0.23 -9.14
N LEU A 572 -11.90 0.54 -10.00
CA LEU A 572 -12.50 1.72 -10.61
C LEU A 572 -13.58 1.27 -11.61
N GLU A 573 -14.85 1.53 -11.31
CA GLU A 573 -15.99 1.21 -12.18
C GLU A 573 -16.08 2.22 -13.33
N ARG A 574 -15.86 3.51 -13.03
CA ARG A 574 -15.81 4.59 -14.02
C ARG A 574 -15.11 5.82 -13.46
N ALA A 575 -14.58 6.66 -14.35
CA ALA A 575 -14.10 8.00 -14.05
C ALA A 575 -14.72 9.03 -15.01
N LYS A 576 -15.11 10.18 -14.46
CA LYS A 576 -15.71 11.31 -15.19
C LYS A 576 -15.09 12.63 -14.74
N ASP A 577 -15.31 13.72 -15.44
CA ASP A 577 -14.99 15.06 -14.94
C ASP A 577 -16.12 15.61 -14.02
N GLY A 578 -15.97 16.84 -13.54
CA GLY A 578 -16.96 17.52 -12.69
C GLY A 578 -18.30 17.82 -13.36
N ASN A 579 -18.37 17.77 -14.69
CA ASN A 579 -19.58 17.95 -15.49
C ASN A 579 -20.27 16.61 -15.81
N GLY A 580 -19.63 15.49 -15.47
CA GLY A 580 -20.12 14.14 -15.78
C GLY A 580 -19.73 13.64 -17.16
N GLU A 581 -18.83 14.35 -17.86
CA GLU A 581 -18.22 13.96 -19.13
C GLU A 581 -17.01 13.04 -18.90
N ARG A 582 -16.37 12.58 -19.99
CA ARG A 582 -15.14 11.77 -19.89
C ARG A 582 -14.04 12.57 -19.18
N ALA A 583 -13.39 11.96 -18.18
CA ALA A 583 -12.27 12.59 -17.48
C ALA A 583 -11.17 13.03 -18.46
N SER A 584 -10.62 14.24 -18.26
CA SER A 584 -9.59 14.83 -19.13
C SER A 584 -8.17 14.41 -18.74
N THR A 585 -8.00 13.87 -17.54
CA THR A 585 -6.75 13.29 -17.03
C THR A 585 -7.03 11.90 -16.44
N ASP A 586 -5.99 11.11 -16.22
CA ASP A 586 -6.08 9.83 -15.51
C ASP A 586 -5.35 9.91 -14.15
N ASN A 587 -5.73 9.03 -13.24
CA ASN A 587 -5.07 8.84 -11.94
C ASN A 587 -4.90 7.34 -11.69
N PRO A 588 -3.67 6.80 -11.70
CA PRO A 588 -3.45 5.37 -11.48
C PRO A 588 -3.43 4.98 -10.00
N LEU A 589 -3.34 5.94 -9.07
CA LEU A 589 -3.38 5.66 -7.63
C LEU A 589 -4.75 5.11 -7.21
N ARG A 590 -4.75 4.11 -6.31
CA ARG A 590 -5.97 3.40 -5.83
C ARG A 590 -6.03 3.47 -4.30
N PHE A 591 -6.30 2.37 -3.61
CA PHE A 591 -6.11 2.33 -2.16
C PHE A 591 -4.66 2.70 -1.82
N GLN A 592 -4.42 3.10 -0.57
CA GLN A 592 -3.07 3.45 -0.12
C GLN A 592 -2.05 2.37 -0.53
N GLY A 593 -0.94 2.79 -1.13
CA GLY A 593 0.11 1.90 -1.64
C GLY A 593 -0.13 1.27 -3.02
N GLN A 594 -1.33 1.44 -3.59
CA GLN A 594 -1.72 0.76 -4.83
C GLN A 594 -1.61 1.63 -6.08
N TYR A 595 -1.06 1.05 -7.14
CA TYR A 595 -0.95 1.60 -8.49
C TYR A 595 -1.65 0.69 -9.51
N HIS A 596 -2.57 1.21 -10.30
CA HIS A 596 -3.32 0.44 -11.30
C HIS A 596 -2.51 0.21 -12.59
N ASP A 597 -2.34 -1.05 -12.95
CA ASP A 597 -1.75 -1.47 -14.23
C ASP A 597 -2.84 -1.82 -15.23
N GLU A 598 -3.08 -0.94 -16.19
CA GLU A 598 -4.11 -1.12 -17.23
C GLU A 598 -3.93 -2.43 -18.01
N GLU A 599 -2.68 -2.83 -18.29
CA GLU A 599 -2.39 -4.03 -19.06
C GLU A 599 -2.83 -5.33 -18.39
N THR A 600 -2.93 -5.34 -17.05
CA THR A 600 -3.33 -6.52 -16.27
C THR A 600 -4.71 -6.39 -15.63
N GLY A 601 -5.18 -5.15 -15.44
CA GLY A 601 -6.31 -4.81 -14.58
C GLY A 601 -6.06 -5.09 -13.09
N LEU A 602 -4.83 -5.43 -12.70
CA LEU A 602 -4.40 -5.61 -11.32
C LEU A 602 -3.86 -4.28 -10.77
N HIS A 603 -3.79 -4.19 -9.45
CA HIS A 603 -3.09 -3.12 -8.78
C HIS A 603 -1.75 -3.64 -8.26
N TYR A 604 -0.65 -3.05 -8.71
CA TYR A 604 0.66 -3.22 -8.06
C TYR A 604 0.58 -2.62 -6.65
N ASN A 605 0.89 -3.41 -5.63
CA ASN A 605 0.83 -3.05 -4.22
C ASN A 605 2.14 -3.46 -3.52
N ARG A 606 3.21 -2.72 -3.82
CA ARG A 606 4.59 -2.85 -3.32
C ARG A 606 5.17 -4.27 -3.37
N PHE A 607 4.84 -5.14 -2.42
CA PHE A 607 5.36 -6.52 -2.38
C PHE A 607 4.49 -7.53 -3.15
N ARG A 608 3.27 -7.16 -3.55
CA ARG A 608 2.32 -8.08 -4.23
C ARG A 608 1.49 -7.36 -5.30
N TYR A 609 0.81 -8.14 -6.13
CA TYR A 609 -0.25 -7.65 -7.03
C TYR A 609 -1.62 -8.01 -6.48
N TYR A 610 -2.54 -7.06 -6.47
CA TYR A 610 -3.90 -7.14 -5.95
C TYR A 610 -4.92 -7.21 -7.10
N ASP A 611 -5.82 -8.18 -7.06
CA ASP A 611 -6.98 -8.27 -7.95
C ASP A 611 -8.19 -7.56 -7.29
N PRO A 612 -8.55 -6.35 -7.75
CA PRO A 612 -9.63 -5.56 -7.15
C PRO A 612 -11.03 -6.10 -7.49
N ALA A 613 -11.16 -7.02 -8.47
CA ALA A 613 -12.44 -7.61 -8.82
C ALA A 613 -12.90 -8.64 -7.78
N VAL A 614 -11.95 -9.25 -7.07
CA VAL A 614 -12.20 -10.29 -6.03
C VAL A 614 -11.65 -9.94 -4.65
N GLY A 615 -10.92 -8.83 -4.51
CA GLY A 615 -10.47 -8.34 -3.21
C GLY A 615 -9.32 -9.13 -2.59
N ARG A 616 -8.41 -9.66 -3.42
CA ARG A 616 -7.35 -10.58 -2.97
C ARG A 616 -6.04 -10.36 -3.71
N PHE A 617 -4.94 -10.79 -3.09
CA PHE A 617 -3.63 -10.82 -3.74
C PHE A 617 -3.49 -12.02 -4.69
N THR A 618 -2.60 -11.87 -5.68
CA THR A 618 -2.30 -12.89 -6.69
C THR A 618 -1.22 -13.88 -6.26
N THR A 619 -0.48 -13.55 -5.20
CA THR A 619 0.57 -14.37 -4.59
C THR A 619 0.36 -14.44 -3.07
N GLN A 620 1.03 -15.39 -2.43
CA GLN A 620 0.98 -15.50 -0.97
C GLN A 620 1.71 -14.36 -0.28
N ASP A 621 1.29 -14.10 0.96
CA ASP A 621 1.95 -13.16 1.83
C ASP A 621 3.42 -13.55 2.08
N PRO A 622 4.40 -12.72 1.67
CA PRO A 622 5.82 -13.02 1.86
C PRO A 622 6.23 -13.15 3.34
N ILE A 623 5.50 -12.52 4.26
CA ILE A 623 5.75 -12.63 5.71
C ILE A 623 4.92 -13.75 6.38
N GLY A 624 4.22 -14.56 5.58
CA GLY A 624 3.50 -15.75 6.04
C GLY A 624 2.41 -15.43 7.07
N LEU A 625 2.36 -16.21 8.14
CA LEU A 625 1.35 -16.06 9.20
C LEU A 625 1.41 -14.71 9.94
N MET A 626 2.49 -13.92 9.80
CA MET A 626 2.55 -12.57 10.34
C MET A 626 1.59 -11.60 9.62
N GLY A 627 1.30 -11.81 8.33
CA GLY A 627 0.28 -11.05 7.59
C GLY A 627 -1.15 -11.56 7.83
N GLY A 628 -1.27 -12.79 8.31
CA GLY A 628 -2.52 -13.43 8.72
C GLY A 628 -2.65 -14.89 8.27
N GLU A 629 -3.69 -15.57 8.73
CA GLU A 629 -3.95 -16.98 8.39
C GLU A 629 -4.39 -17.21 6.94
N ASN A 630 -5.00 -16.19 6.31
CA ASN A 630 -5.35 -16.21 4.89
C ASN A 630 -4.30 -15.43 4.08
N LEU A 631 -3.33 -16.15 3.55
CA LEU A 631 -2.15 -15.59 2.86
C LEU A 631 -2.46 -14.80 1.57
N TYR A 632 -3.70 -14.79 1.09
CA TYR A 632 -4.12 -14.01 -0.08
C TYR A 632 -5.09 -12.88 0.26
N GLN A 633 -5.48 -12.74 1.53
CA GLN A 633 -6.43 -11.72 1.95
C GLN A 633 -5.78 -10.33 1.90
N TYR A 634 -6.49 -9.36 1.32
CA TYR A 634 -6.13 -7.95 1.46
C TYR A 634 -6.44 -7.45 2.87
N ALA A 635 -7.71 -7.46 3.25
CA ALA A 635 -8.17 -7.03 4.57
C ALA A 635 -9.50 -7.71 4.94
N PRO A 636 -9.97 -7.64 6.21
CA PRO A 636 -11.24 -8.23 6.63
C PRO A 636 -12.44 -7.55 5.96
N ASN A 637 -12.34 -6.25 5.73
CA ASN A 637 -13.24 -5.47 4.88
C ASN A 637 -12.49 -4.25 4.31
N PRO A 638 -12.86 -3.75 3.12
CA PRO A 638 -12.18 -2.64 2.47
C PRO A 638 -12.68 -1.26 2.94
N THR A 639 -13.62 -1.22 3.89
CA THR A 639 -14.29 0.02 4.33
C THR A 639 -13.63 0.69 5.54
N GLY A 640 -12.74 -0.02 6.24
CA GLY A 640 -12.05 0.47 7.44
C GLY A 640 -10.57 0.12 7.52
N TRP A 641 -10.07 -0.71 6.60
CA TRP A 641 -8.73 -1.27 6.64
C TRP A 641 -7.97 -0.94 5.36
N VAL A 642 -6.65 -0.83 5.50
CA VAL A 642 -5.71 -0.64 4.39
C VAL A 642 -4.53 -1.60 4.52
N ASP A 643 -3.85 -1.91 3.42
CA ASP A 643 -2.56 -2.64 3.43
C ASP A 643 -1.61 -1.99 2.42
N PRO A 644 -0.92 -0.89 2.82
CA PRO A 644 -0.13 -0.08 1.90
C PRO A 644 1.13 -0.74 1.36
N LEU A 645 1.64 -1.74 2.06
CA LEU A 645 2.81 -2.51 1.62
C LEU A 645 2.41 -3.81 0.92
N GLY A 646 1.16 -4.22 1.05
CA GLY A 646 0.75 -5.56 0.65
C GLY A 646 1.43 -6.63 1.49
N LEU A 647 1.60 -6.42 2.80
CA LEU A 647 2.22 -7.38 3.74
C LEU A 647 1.37 -7.59 5.00
N SER A 648 0.71 -6.54 5.47
CA SER A 648 -0.14 -6.64 6.65
C SER A 648 -1.16 -5.53 6.63
N LYS A 649 -2.42 -5.94 6.66
CA LYS A 649 -3.55 -5.08 6.98
C LYS A 649 -3.31 -4.29 8.26
N CYS A 650 -3.62 -3.00 8.23
CA CYS A 650 -3.71 -2.15 9.39
C CYS A 650 -5.05 -1.42 9.39
N ASP A 651 -5.56 -1.17 10.60
CA ASP A 651 -6.69 -0.26 10.77
C ASP A 651 -6.24 1.14 10.32
N CYS A 652 -7.07 1.82 9.53
CA CYS A 652 -6.69 3.10 8.96
C CYS A 652 -6.31 4.12 10.07
N PRO A 653 -5.10 4.73 10.02
CA PRO A 653 -4.59 5.58 11.10
C PRO A 653 -5.38 6.88 11.32
N ARG A 654 -6.37 7.20 10.48
CA ARG A 654 -7.28 8.36 10.68
C ARG A 654 -8.49 8.09 11.58
N ALA A 655 -8.60 6.89 12.14
CA ALA A 655 -9.55 6.60 13.19
C ALA A 655 -8.87 5.76 14.26
N ASN A 656 -8.03 6.39 15.09
CA ASN A 656 -7.86 5.85 16.44
C ASN A 656 -9.28 5.74 17.01
N ALA A 657 -9.78 4.52 17.18
CA ALA A 657 -11.13 4.23 17.65
C ALA A 657 -11.34 4.61 19.15
N TYR A 658 -10.36 5.32 19.71
CA TYR A 658 -10.32 5.93 21.03
C TYR A 658 -9.47 7.21 20.97
N SER A 659 -9.77 8.14 21.88
CA SER A 659 -9.10 9.43 21.95
C SER A 659 -7.71 9.26 22.56
N THR A 660 -6.69 9.84 21.93
CA THR A 660 -5.33 9.92 22.48
C THR A 660 -4.97 11.40 22.59
N ALA A 661 -4.63 11.86 23.79
CA ALA A 661 -4.19 13.24 24.02
C ALA A 661 -2.69 13.42 23.78
N TYR A 662 -1.89 12.37 23.97
CA TYR A 662 -0.45 12.43 23.80
C TYR A 662 0.11 11.02 23.61
N GLU A 663 1.15 10.88 22.80
CA GLU A 663 1.84 9.62 22.55
C GLU A 663 3.34 9.82 22.76
N MET A 664 4.00 8.83 23.34
CA MET A 664 5.46 8.82 23.46
C MET A 664 6.00 7.39 23.42
N LYS A 665 7.29 7.27 23.14
CA LYS A 665 8.01 6.00 23.16
C LYS A 665 9.04 5.99 24.28
N LEU A 666 8.95 5.00 25.16
CA LEU A 666 9.93 4.78 26.23
C LEU A 666 11.30 4.45 25.65
N GLU A 667 12.34 4.88 26.35
CA GLU A 667 13.71 4.53 26.01
C GLU A 667 13.92 3.02 26.06
N THR A 668 14.76 2.49 25.17
CA THR A 668 14.91 1.03 25.02
C THR A 668 15.49 0.34 26.26
N THR A 669 16.25 1.10 27.04
CA THR A 669 16.82 0.69 28.33
C THR A 669 15.81 0.69 29.48
N SER A 670 14.61 1.25 29.28
CA SER A 670 13.63 1.54 30.33
C SER A 670 12.40 0.62 30.34
N TYR A 671 12.21 -0.27 29.35
CA TYR A 671 10.94 -1.01 29.22
C TYR A 671 10.88 -2.45 29.83
N PRO A 672 11.93 -3.31 29.83
CA PRO A 672 11.84 -4.63 30.45
C PRO A 672 12.19 -4.58 31.94
N GLY A 673 11.42 -5.27 32.79
CA GLY A 673 11.72 -5.40 34.23
C GLY A 673 11.45 -4.14 35.07
N VAL A 674 10.79 -3.12 34.53
CA VAL A 674 10.53 -1.84 35.21
C VAL A 674 9.05 -1.71 35.62
N SER A 675 8.80 -1.11 36.78
CA SER A 675 7.42 -1.00 37.30
C SER A 675 6.55 -0.09 36.44
N ARG A 676 5.25 -0.40 36.33
CA ARG A 676 4.26 0.42 35.60
C ARG A 676 4.27 1.88 36.02
N GLY A 677 4.40 2.16 37.31
CA GLY A 677 4.46 3.52 37.84
C GLY A 677 5.73 4.28 37.41
N ARG A 678 6.80 3.57 37.04
CA ARG A 678 8.01 4.19 36.48
C ARG A 678 7.85 4.49 35.00
N HIS A 679 7.22 3.61 34.21
CA HIS A 679 6.83 3.95 32.83
C HIS A 679 5.91 5.17 32.79
N PHE A 680 4.94 5.26 33.72
CA PHE A 680 4.08 6.43 33.83
C PHE A 680 4.87 7.69 34.20
N GLN A 681 5.89 7.57 35.04
CA GLN A 681 6.73 8.70 35.41
C GLN A 681 7.52 9.24 34.21
N GLU A 682 8.10 8.35 33.42
CA GLU A 682 8.87 8.71 32.22
C GLU A 682 7.98 9.29 31.13
N ALA A 683 6.81 8.70 30.89
CA ALA A 683 5.83 9.24 29.98
C ALA A 683 5.32 10.62 30.43
N ASN A 684 5.07 10.81 31.73
CA ASN A 684 4.73 12.12 32.29
C ASN A 684 5.89 13.13 32.21
N GLU A 685 7.14 12.67 32.30
CA GLU A 685 8.32 13.51 32.16
C GLU A 685 8.46 14.02 30.72
N SER A 686 8.17 13.16 29.74
CA SER A 686 8.05 13.54 28.32
C SER A 686 6.95 14.59 28.12
N LEU A 687 5.74 14.29 28.62
CA LEU A 687 4.60 15.21 28.51
C LEU A 687 4.88 16.58 29.14
N LEU A 688 5.45 16.62 30.35
CA LEU A 688 5.78 17.86 31.03
C LEU A 688 6.87 18.64 30.31
N ARG A 689 7.88 17.96 29.74
CA ARG A 689 8.92 18.60 28.93
C ARG A 689 8.32 19.33 27.74
N ASP A 690 7.36 18.72 27.06
CA ASP A 690 6.71 19.31 25.88
C ASP A 690 5.75 20.44 26.28
N ILE A 691 5.01 20.29 27.38
CA ILE A 691 4.17 21.36 27.96
C ILE A 691 5.02 22.59 28.34
N GLU A 692 6.23 22.37 28.84
CA GLU A 692 7.16 23.43 29.24
C GLU A 692 7.86 24.08 28.05
N ALA A 693 8.09 23.33 26.96
CA ALA A 693 8.75 23.80 25.75
C ALA A 693 7.82 24.58 24.82
N ASP A 694 6.52 24.25 24.77
CA ASP A 694 5.56 24.84 23.83
C ASP A 694 4.29 25.37 24.53
N SER A 695 4.13 26.69 24.48
CA SER A 695 2.98 27.38 25.12
C SER A 695 1.63 27.16 24.43
N ASN A 696 1.60 26.81 23.14
CA ASN A 696 0.36 26.43 22.46
C ASN A 696 -0.02 25.01 22.86
N PHE A 697 0.94 24.09 22.87
CA PHE A 697 0.74 22.72 23.33
C PHE A 697 0.28 22.66 24.80
N SER A 698 0.88 23.48 25.66
CA SER A 698 0.44 23.68 27.05
C SER A 698 -1.03 24.05 27.16
N ARG A 699 -1.51 24.96 26.29
CA ARG A 699 -2.91 25.38 26.24
C ARG A 699 -3.83 24.24 25.78
N SER A 700 -3.46 23.51 24.72
CA SER A 700 -4.21 22.33 24.25
C SER A 700 -4.38 21.29 25.35
N MET A 701 -3.33 21.01 26.13
CA MET A 701 -3.41 20.06 27.26
C MET A 701 -4.34 20.57 28.37
N GLN A 702 -4.34 21.88 28.66
CA GLN A 702 -5.26 22.47 29.63
C GLN A 702 -6.72 22.40 29.15
N ASP A 703 -6.99 22.67 27.88
CA ASP A 703 -8.33 22.62 27.27
C ASP A 703 -8.88 21.19 27.24
N LEU A 704 -8.02 20.20 27.04
CA LEU A 704 -8.33 18.78 27.21
C LEU A 704 -8.52 18.34 28.68
N GLY A 705 -8.26 19.24 29.65
CA GLY A 705 -8.28 18.91 31.08
C GLY A 705 -7.14 17.98 31.52
N VAL A 706 -6.06 17.88 30.74
CA VAL A 706 -4.82 17.18 31.08
C VAL A 706 -3.99 18.06 32.00
N ASN A 707 -4.34 18.03 33.29
CA ASN A 707 -3.65 18.81 34.31
C ASN A 707 -2.57 17.96 35.00
N ILE A 708 -1.31 18.34 34.82
CA ILE A 708 -0.15 17.69 35.42
C ILE A 708 0.92 18.72 35.77
N GLU A 709 1.55 18.55 36.93
CA GLU A 709 2.62 19.42 37.43
C GLU A 709 3.77 18.56 37.95
N ARG A 710 4.98 19.13 37.92
CA ARG A 710 6.15 18.53 38.58
C ARG A 710 5.90 18.40 40.08
N THR A 711 6.41 17.32 40.66
CA THR A 711 6.42 17.14 42.12
C THR A 711 7.36 18.15 42.79
N PRO A 712 7.28 18.34 44.13
CA PRO A 712 8.22 19.20 44.86
C PRO A 712 9.70 18.82 44.69
N THR A 713 9.99 17.60 44.22
CA THR A 713 11.34 17.12 43.91
C THR A 713 11.82 17.46 42.50
N GLY A 714 11.02 18.16 41.70
CA GLY A 714 11.30 18.51 40.30
C GLY A 714 10.99 17.42 39.28
N LEU A 715 10.74 16.18 39.72
CA LEU A 715 10.38 15.06 38.84
C LEU A 715 8.88 15.03 38.54
N ALA A 716 8.51 14.47 37.39
CA ALA A 716 7.14 14.13 37.06
C ALA A 716 6.52 13.13 38.08
N PRO A 717 5.20 13.18 38.30
CA PRO A 717 4.52 12.23 39.18
C PRO A 717 4.52 10.82 38.58
N ARG A 718 4.49 9.79 39.43
CA ARG A 718 4.38 8.36 39.01
C ARG A 718 2.96 7.92 38.63
N ARG A 719 2.00 8.84 38.69
CA ARG A 719 0.59 8.58 38.38
C ARG A 719 0.21 9.42 37.16
N PRO A 720 -0.66 8.90 36.28
CA PRO A 720 -1.17 9.67 35.15
C PRO A 720 -2.01 10.88 35.63
N PRO A 721 -2.22 11.89 34.77
CA PRO A 721 -3.13 12.99 35.00
C PRO A 721 -4.55 12.54 35.39
N SER A 722 -5.29 13.39 36.12
CA SER A 722 -6.67 13.10 36.53
C SER A 722 -7.58 12.91 35.32
N ASN A 723 -8.54 11.97 35.36
CA ASN A 723 -9.40 11.55 34.23
C ASN A 723 -8.69 10.90 33.04
N TRP A 724 -7.36 10.84 33.04
CA TRP A 724 -6.55 10.21 32.01
C TRP A 724 -5.84 8.97 32.58
N THR A 725 -5.34 8.13 31.68
CA THR A 725 -4.41 7.05 32.00
C THR A 725 -3.47 6.81 30.83
N TRP A 726 -2.24 6.43 31.14
CA TRP A 726 -1.36 5.90 30.14
C TRP A 726 -1.75 4.46 29.81
N HIS A 727 -1.92 4.21 28.52
CA HIS A 727 -2.13 2.92 27.92
C HIS A 727 -0.81 2.45 27.31
N HIS A 728 -0.40 1.24 27.69
CA HIS A 728 0.73 0.55 27.06
C HIS A 728 0.24 -0.14 25.79
N GLU A 729 0.69 0.35 24.64
CA GLU A 729 0.31 -0.17 23.33
C GLU A 729 0.91 -1.56 23.07
N LEU A 730 0.35 -2.29 22.11
CA LEU A 730 0.91 -3.60 21.72
C LEU A 730 2.28 -3.47 21.04
N ASN A 731 2.57 -2.31 20.44
CA ASN A 731 3.87 -1.92 19.93
C ASN A 731 4.83 -1.65 21.09
N GLU A 732 6.05 -2.17 20.98
CA GLU A 732 7.02 -2.12 22.08
C GLU A 732 7.42 -0.69 22.44
N GLY A 733 7.41 -0.41 23.75
CA GLY A 733 7.80 0.88 24.31
C GLY A 733 6.79 2.01 24.10
N VAL A 734 5.73 1.83 23.31
CA VAL A 734 4.79 2.91 22.99
C VAL A 734 3.75 3.11 24.11
N MET A 735 3.58 4.37 24.52
CA MET A 735 2.70 4.82 25.58
C MET A 735 1.75 5.88 25.06
N ARG A 736 0.44 5.69 25.26
CA ARG A 736 -0.59 6.66 24.87
C ARG A 736 -1.38 7.18 26.06
N LEU A 737 -1.54 8.49 26.17
CA LEU A 737 -2.40 9.10 27.16
C LEU A 737 -3.84 9.10 26.65
N VAL A 738 -4.69 8.25 27.24
CA VAL A 738 -6.08 8.05 26.82
C VAL A 738 -7.06 8.39 27.96
N PRO A 739 -8.32 8.75 27.66
CA PRO A 739 -9.31 8.96 28.71
C PRO A 739 -9.51 7.69 29.53
N ARG A 740 -9.50 7.84 30.86
CA ARG A 740 -9.64 6.71 31.78
C ARG A 740 -10.95 5.96 31.59
N THR A 741 -12.02 6.66 31.20
CA THR A 741 -13.33 6.11 30.86
C THR A 741 -13.29 5.19 29.64
N GLN A 742 -12.36 5.42 28.71
CA GLN A 742 -12.14 4.56 27.54
C GLN A 742 -11.32 3.32 27.93
N HIS A 743 -10.33 3.48 28.80
CA HIS A 743 -9.49 2.41 29.34
C HIS A 743 -10.09 1.71 30.59
N THR A 744 -11.41 1.77 30.81
CA THR A 744 -12.04 1.03 31.92
C THR A 744 -12.60 -0.31 31.42
N PRO A 745 -12.34 -1.44 32.10
CA PRO A 745 -12.94 -2.72 31.74
C PRO A 745 -14.46 -2.65 31.62
N GLY A 746 -15.01 -3.14 30.51
CA GLY A 746 -16.45 -3.05 30.20
C GLY A 746 -16.86 -1.81 29.41
N SER A 747 -15.97 -0.84 29.22
CA SER A 747 -16.16 0.26 28.28
C SER A 747 -16.17 -0.24 26.84
N LYS A 748 -16.94 0.40 25.95
CA LYS A 748 -16.99 0.01 24.52
C LYS A 748 -15.62 0.09 23.81
N TYR A 749 -14.68 0.85 24.38
CA TYR A 749 -13.31 1.04 23.87
C TYR A 749 -12.30 0.05 24.48
N TRP A 750 -12.66 -0.66 25.56
CA TRP A 750 -11.73 -1.55 26.26
C TRP A 750 -11.21 -2.67 25.35
N LYS A 751 -12.07 -3.23 24.50
CA LYS A 751 -11.70 -4.28 23.53
C LYS A 751 -10.88 -3.75 22.36
N VAL A 752 -10.90 -2.44 22.12
CA VAL A 752 -10.10 -1.78 21.08
C VAL A 752 -8.69 -1.51 21.60
N LEU A 753 -8.57 -1.01 22.84
CA LEU A 753 -7.30 -0.80 23.54
C LEU A 753 -6.61 -2.13 23.92
N HIS A 754 -7.40 -3.15 24.24
CA HIS A 754 -6.90 -4.47 24.64
C HIS A 754 -7.49 -5.56 23.76
N PRO A 755 -7.12 -5.63 22.47
CA PRO A 755 -7.69 -6.60 21.54
C PRO A 755 -7.33 -8.04 21.95
N GLU A 756 -6.17 -8.24 22.58
CA GLU A 756 -5.71 -9.52 23.13
C GLU A 756 -6.20 -9.77 24.58
N GLY A 757 -7.01 -8.86 25.14
CA GLY A 757 -7.49 -8.94 26.53
C GLY A 757 -6.48 -8.50 27.59
N TYR A 758 -5.25 -8.15 27.19
CA TYR A 758 -4.21 -7.54 28.02
C TYR A 758 -3.57 -6.34 27.31
N GLY A 759 -2.89 -5.47 28.06
CA GLY A 759 -2.13 -4.33 27.52
C GLY A 759 -0.64 -4.62 27.33
N GLY A 760 0.05 -3.77 26.57
CA GLY A 760 1.48 -3.88 26.24
C GLY A 760 2.41 -4.02 27.44
N TYR A 761 1.99 -3.52 28.61
CA TYR A 761 2.74 -3.71 29.86
C TYR A 761 2.97 -5.19 30.20
N SER A 762 2.03 -6.07 29.83
CA SER A 762 2.17 -7.51 30.08
C SER A 762 3.01 -8.21 29.02
N LYS A 763 3.23 -7.58 27.86
CA LYS A 763 3.93 -8.13 26.71
C LYS A 763 5.41 -7.75 26.72
N TRP A 764 5.70 -6.46 26.86
CA TRP A 764 7.06 -5.92 26.81
C TRP A 764 7.44 -5.12 28.05
N GLY A 765 6.48 -4.76 28.91
CA GLY A 765 6.73 -3.89 30.06
C GLY A 765 7.08 -4.60 31.36
N LYS A 766 7.14 -5.94 31.37
CA LYS A 766 7.36 -6.76 32.57
C LYS A 766 8.78 -7.31 32.65
#